data_AF-A0A7C6L5I2-F1
#
_entry.id   AF-A0A7C6L5I2-F1
#
_cell.length_a   1.000
_cell.length_b   1.000
_cell.length_c   1.000
_cell.angle_alpha   90.00
_cell.angle_beta   90.00
_cell.angle_gamma   90.00
#
_symmetry.space_group_name_H-M   'P 1'
#
loop_
_entity.id
_entity.type
_entity.pdbx_description
1 polymer ?
#
loop_
_entity_poly.entity_id
_entity_poly.type
_entity_poly.pdbx_seq_one_letter_code
_entity_poly.pdbx_strand_id
1 'polypeptide(L)'
;MKKIVIMLLVLLPIAVSAQVKFSEIPMDKALKKAKSEKKGLLVDVVSGRVDNDNIAKVFTDKELERLVLDNFIPVRIDFLKPENDSFIKYIANLAYPVMIFLNADGERLAFGHWDEIVAGRQDLGKIVRAAIEQREVKNSNTRQIKFLDLDYAQALELAAGSGKPLFVDCHFVGCGPCRKMEADVFTLDRVADFYNENFVCIKLDRDKDSHGVISKYKVTAYPTFLFINGDDSLILKEDGGRDGDDFIELGQRALAKLNGGDMGDNTIALANSASTSATVSTNNSVGVATVPEGGIAFRKLSLNEAIGQAKRENKVIYADMSARWCRPCKMMKQTTFVDPDVVEYMNRNFVSIYFECDTDGAMSEEYRERYSASAFPTHLIIDSEGGLLHKFVGYMKPVEFLDELRKGITEKKGLQYYSKRYENGERSQEFMSEYITMLANANEGAAAADIATEYFKMLPFEELTDRKNFFFVHEFVHDLDSPLAQRIIANRKIFDDAISQGDVDEYIRMLWIIKGMSFIRGEGADAALDKQGYETFLKRLDSSNLNDKDYIKIITMLDNARRLGNWGGYVDIAIEYMKKNKENANPMYTCNWGLDLAAGCNDKVLREKYAKALKVNFELVKGKERELGQVWGESMNVLLEQLSENKH
;
A
#
# COMPACT_ATOMS: atom_id res chain seq x y z
N MET A 1 70.23 -20.55 -48.77
CA MET A 1 69.73 -19.90 -47.54
C MET A 1 68.33 -19.36 -47.80
N LYS A 2 67.30 -19.96 -47.20
CA LYS A 2 65.88 -19.61 -47.39
C LYS A 2 65.52 -18.43 -46.48
N LYS A 3 64.87 -17.40 -47.03
CA LYS A 3 64.26 -16.30 -46.27
C LYS A 3 62.95 -16.78 -45.64
N ILE A 4 62.83 -16.64 -44.32
CA ILE A 4 61.62 -16.94 -43.55
C ILE A 4 60.77 -15.68 -43.52
N VAL A 5 59.53 -15.77 -44.01
CA VAL A 5 58.49 -14.76 -43.87
C VAL A 5 57.75 -15.05 -42.57
N ILE A 6 57.81 -14.12 -41.62
CA ILE A 6 57.03 -14.18 -40.37
C ILE A 6 55.70 -13.48 -40.65
N MET A 7 54.63 -14.27 -40.72
CA MET A 7 53.25 -13.81 -40.87
C MET A 7 52.70 -13.47 -39.48
N LEU A 8 52.48 -12.17 -39.22
CA LEU A 8 51.81 -11.70 -38.02
C LEU A 8 50.32 -12.09 -38.10
N LEU A 9 49.90 -13.06 -37.28
CA LEU A 9 48.48 -13.36 -37.06
C LEU A 9 47.91 -12.31 -36.10
N VAL A 10 47.12 -11.38 -36.64
CA VAL A 10 46.26 -10.49 -35.84
C VAL A 10 45.11 -11.34 -35.31
N LEU A 11 45.18 -11.71 -34.03
CA LEU A 11 44.05 -12.29 -33.29
C LEU A 11 43.03 -11.16 -33.04
N LEU A 12 42.04 -11.02 -33.91
CA LEU A 12 40.81 -10.30 -33.61
C LEU A 12 40.13 -11.00 -32.42
N PRO A 13 39.70 -10.26 -31.37
CA PRO A 13 38.93 -10.86 -30.29
C PRO A 13 37.61 -11.35 -30.88
N ILE A 14 37.43 -12.67 -30.88
CA ILE A 14 36.13 -13.29 -31.16
C ILE A 14 35.23 -12.87 -30.00
N ALA A 15 34.39 -11.87 -30.21
CA ALA A 15 33.32 -11.52 -29.28
C ALA A 15 32.31 -12.69 -29.31
N VAL A 16 32.49 -13.65 -28.41
CA VAL A 16 31.45 -14.63 -28.10
C VAL A 16 30.26 -13.84 -27.55
N SER A 17 29.15 -13.86 -28.27
CA SER A 17 27.87 -13.28 -27.81
C SER A 17 27.47 -13.98 -26.51
N ALA A 18 27.70 -13.32 -25.37
CA ALA A 18 27.34 -13.83 -24.06
C ALA A 18 25.84 -13.61 -23.81
N GLN A 19 25.00 -14.51 -24.33
CA GLN A 19 23.58 -14.51 -23.98
C GLN A 19 23.40 -14.86 -22.50
N VAL A 20 22.52 -14.15 -21.80
CA VAL A 20 22.17 -14.45 -20.40
C VAL A 20 21.54 -15.85 -20.34
N LYS A 21 22.25 -16.81 -19.76
CA LYS A 21 21.79 -18.19 -19.58
C LYS A 21 21.50 -18.44 -18.12
N PHE A 22 20.27 -18.86 -17.82
CA PHE A 22 19.83 -19.21 -16.48
C PHE A 22 20.17 -20.66 -16.20
N SER A 23 20.93 -20.92 -15.13
CA SER A 23 21.16 -22.28 -14.66
C SER A 23 20.09 -22.69 -13.66
N GLU A 24 19.55 -23.91 -13.81
CA GLU A 24 18.66 -24.52 -12.82
C GLU A 24 19.50 -25.22 -11.74
N ILE A 25 19.76 -24.51 -10.64
CA ILE A 25 20.44 -25.06 -9.47
C ILE A 25 19.67 -24.67 -8.21
N PRO A 26 19.64 -25.52 -7.17
CA PRO A 26 19.03 -25.20 -5.88
C PRO A 26 19.57 -23.89 -5.29
N MET A 27 18.71 -23.14 -4.60
CA MET A 27 19.03 -21.80 -4.08
C MET A 27 20.27 -21.79 -3.16
N ASP A 28 20.45 -22.81 -2.31
CA ASP A 28 21.63 -22.88 -1.42
C ASP A 28 22.95 -22.98 -2.21
N LYS A 29 22.95 -23.69 -3.34
CA LYS A 29 24.10 -23.79 -4.25
C LYS A 29 24.30 -22.49 -5.02
N ALA A 30 23.21 -21.84 -5.44
CA ALA A 30 23.26 -20.54 -6.09
C ALA A 30 23.93 -19.49 -5.19
N LEU A 31 23.51 -19.38 -3.92
CA LEU A 31 24.09 -18.43 -2.96
C LEU A 31 25.57 -18.72 -2.67
N LYS A 32 25.95 -19.99 -2.49
CA LYS A 32 27.36 -20.39 -2.33
C LYS A 32 28.20 -19.98 -3.54
N LYS A 33 27.67 -20.17 -4.76
CA LYS A 33 28.34 -19.78 -6.00
C LYS A 33 28.50 -18.27 -6.09
N ALA A 34 27.42 -17.51 -5.87
CA ALA A 34 27.41 -16.05 -5.80
C ALA A 34 28.48 -15.51 -4.83
N LYS A 35 28.57 -16.10 -3.63
CA LYS A 35 29.58 -15.74 -2.64
C LYS A 35 31.01 -16.02 -3.12
N SER A 36 31.25 -17.17 -3.75
CA SER A 36 32.59 -17.52 -4.27
C SER A 36 33.04 -16.62 -5.44
N GLU A 37 32.11 -16.22 -6.30
CA GLU A 37 32.40 -15.37 -7.46
C GLU A 37 32.33 -13.88 -7.14
N LYS A 38 31.99 -13.51 -5.90
CA LYS A 38 31.73 -12.12 -5.48
C LYS A 38 30.72 -11.45 -6.42
N LYS A 39 29.62 -12.14 -6.69
CA LYS A 39 28.47 -11.66 -7.49
C LYS A 39 27.17 -11.78 -6.70
N GLY A 40 26.13 -11.08 -7.12
CA GLY A 40 24.76 -11.33 -6.68
C GLY A 40 24.11 -12.46 -7.48
N LEU A 41 22.82 -12.69 -7.27
CA LEU A 41 21.98 -13.54 -8.11
C LEU A 41 20.96 -12.70 -8.87
N LEU A 42 20.74 -13.04 -10.14
CA LEU A 42 19.53 -12.69 -10.87
C LEU A 42 18.69 -13.95 -10.93
N VAL A 43 17.56 -13.96 -10.22
CA VAL A 43 16.70 -15.14 -10.13
C VAL A 43 15.48 -14.94 -11.00
N ASP A 44 15.32 -15.83 -11.97
CA ASP A 44 14.06 -16.05 -12.67
C ASP A 44 13.18 -16.99 -11.84
N VAL A 45 12.00 -16.52 -11.44
CA VAL A 45 11.07 -17.27 -10.58
C VAL A 45 9.96 -17.87 -11.40
N VAL A 46 9.88 -19.21 -11.38
CA VAL A 46 8.87 -20.00 -12.10
C VAL A 46 8.12 -20.95 -11.17
N SER A 47 6.96 -21.44 -11.61
CA SER A 47 6.07 -22.29 -10.80
C SER A 47 5.65 -23.58 -11.54
N GLY A 48 6.61 -24.42 -11.95
CA GLY A 48 6.44 -25.73 -12.61
C GLY A 48 5.56 -25.85 -13.87
N ARG A 49 4.68 -24.88 -14.14
CA ARG A 49 3.61 -24.85 -15.15
C ARG A 49 3.72 -23.63 -16.07
N VAL A 50 4.46 -22.60 -15.65
CA VAL A 50 4.63 -21.34 -16.38
C VAL A 50 6.11 -21.19 -16.72
N ASP A 51 6.46 -21.37 -18.00
CA ASP A 51 7.76 -20.93 -18.52
C ASP A 51 7.63 -19.46 -18.95
N ASN A 52 8.66 -18.66 -18.67
CA ASN A 52 8.65 -17.25 -19.05
C ASN A 52 9.32 -17.07 -20.42
N ASP A 53 8.50 -17.14 -21.48
CA ASP A 53 8.95 -16.97 -22.87
C ASP A 53 9.43 -15.53 -23.18
N ASN A 54 9.26 -14.59 -22.24
CA ASN A 54 9.63 -13.19 -22.43
C ASN A 54 11.08 -12.88 -22.04
N ILE A 55 11.77 -13.75 -21.30
CA ILE A 55 13.18 -13.56 -20.90
C ILE A 55 14.08 -13.30 -22.13
N ALA A 56 13.89 -14.09 -23.19
CA ALA A 56 14.68 -13.96 -24.42
C ALA A 56 14.44 -12.61 -25.14
N LYS A 57 13.33 -11.93 -24.86
CA LYS A 57 12.95 -10.63 -25.46
C LYS A 57 13.46 -9.45 -24.65
N VAL A 58 13.84 -9.66 -23.40
CA VAL A 58 14.29 -8.59 -22.48
C VAL A 58 15.76 -8.26 -22.67
N PHE A 59 16.62 -9.26 -22.87
CA PHE A 59 18.05 -9.07 -23.08
C PHE A 59 18.38 -8.91 -24.56
N THR A 60 18.01 -7.76 -25.14
CA THR A 60 18.36 -7.40 -26.52
C THR A 60 19.58 -6.46 -26.61
N ASP A 61 19.88 -5.75 -25.52
CA ASP A 61 21.03 -4.86 -25.38
C ASP A 61 22.27 -5.61 -24.84
N LYS A 62 23.34 -5.64 -25.66
CA LYS A 62 24.61 -6.32 -25.33
C LYS A 62 25.38 -5.68 -24.18
N GLU A 63 25.26 -4.37 -23.98
CA GLU A 63 25.92 -3.71 -22.85
C GLU A 63 25.22 -4.07 -21.54
N LEU A 64 23.89 -4.10 -21.55
CA LEU A 64 23.09 -4.49 -20.40
C LEU A 64 23.27 -5.99 -20.06
N GLU A 65 23.32 -6.87 -21.07
CA GLU A 65 23.68 -8.28 -20.89
C GLU A 65 25.00 -8.44 -20.15
N ARG A 66 26.04 -7.73 -20.62
CA ARG A 66 27.37 -7.77 -19.99
C ARG A 66 27.31 -7.22 -18.56
N LEU A 67 26.63 -6.09 -18.35
CA LEU A 67 26.49 -5.48 -17.03
C LEU A 67 25.84 -6.43 -16.01
N VAL A 68 24.79 -7.16 -16.43
CA VAL A 68 24.16 -8.19 -15.60
C VAL A 68 25.14 -9.33 -15.31
N LEU A 69 25.80 -9.88 -16.34
CA LEU A 69 26.70 -11.02 -16.19
C LEU A 69 27.96 -10.70 -15.38
N ASP A 70 28.42 -9.45 -15.39
CA ASP A 70 29.55 -9.00 -14.58
C ASP A 70 29.18 -8.90 -13.09
N ASN A 71 27.92 -8.65 -12.77
CA ASN A 71 27.46 -8.38 -11.40
C ASN A 71 26.64 -9.49 -10.75
N PHE A 72 25.95 -10.30 -11.54
CA PHE A 72 24.97 -11.29 -11.08
C PHE A 72 25.14 -12.62 -11.78
N ILE A 73 24.84 -13.70 -11.06
CA ILE A 73 24.74 -15.06 -11.60
C ILE A 73 23.27 -15.33 -11.92
N PRO A 74 22.88 -15.53 -13.20
CA PRO A 74 21.51 -15.83 -13.57
C PRO A 74 21.15 -17.27 -13.18
N VAL A 75 20.09 -17.43 -12.38
CA VAL A 75 19.58 -18.74 -11.94
C VAL A 75 18.07 -18.80 -12.11
N ARG A 76 17.56 -19.97 -12.49
CA ARG A 76 16.12 -20.21 -12.57
C ARG A 76 15.71 -21.09 -11.39
N ILE A 77 14.69 -20.65 -10.65
CA ILE A 77 14.17 -21.36 -9.48
C ILE A 77 12.69 -21.65 -9.69
N ASP A 78 12.37 -22.94 -9.73
CA ASP A 78 11.00 -23.42 -9.60
C ASP A 78 10.64 -23.56 -8.12
N PHE A 79 9.86 -22.61 -7.60
CA PHE A 79 9.55 -22.55 -6.17
C PHE A 79 8.55 -23.61 -5.70
N LEU A 80 7.93 -24.36 -6.62
CA LEU A 80 7.06 -25.49 -6.28
C LEU A 80 7.84 -26.79 -6.05
N LYS A 81 9.13 -26.84 -6.38
CA LYS A 81 9.97 -28.01 -6.12
C LYS A 81 10.37 -28.05 -4.63
N PRO A 82 10.22 -29.19 -3.92
CA PRO A 82 10.50 -29.29 -2.49
C PRO A 82 11.92 -28.85 -2.08
N GLU A 83 12.92 -29.06 -2.93
CA GLU A 83 14.29 -28.59 -2.69
C GLU A 83 14.42 -27.06 -2.61
N ASN A 84 13.41 -26.32 -3.04
CA ASN A 84 13.35 -24.86 -3.04
C ASN A 84 12.36 -24.30 -2.01
N ASP A 85 11.84 -25.07 -1.04
CA ASP A 85 10.91 -24.55 -0.02
C ASP A 85 11.45 -23.31 0.72
N SER A 86 12.76 -23.31 1.00
CA SER A 86 13.45 -22.18 1.64
C SER A 86 13.47 -20.89 0.79
N PHE A 87 13.13 -20.98 -0.49
CA PHE A 87 13.10 -19.86 -1.43
C PHE A 87 11.82 -19.01 -1.30
N ILE A 88 10.72 -19.60 -0.82
CA ILE A 88 9.40 -18.93 -0.74
C ILE A 88 9.47 -17.58 0.00
N LYS A 89 10.36 -17.46 0.99
CA LYS A 89 10.54 -16.22 1.76
C LYS A 89 11.00 -15.02 0.91
N TYR A 90 11.70 -15.23 -0.21
CA TYR A 90 12.22 -14.14 -1.05
C TYR A 90 11.17 -13.54 -1.99
N ILE A 91 10.09 -14.28 -2.22
CA ILE A 91 9.03 -13.97 -3.18
C ILE A 91 7.69 -13.60 -2.50
N ALA A 92 7.67 -13.58 -1.16
CA ALA A 92 6.52 -13.13 -0.38
C ALA A 92 6.10 -11.70 -0.80
N ASN A 93 4.80 -11.51 -1.04
CA ASN A 93 4.14 -10.27 -1.48
C ASN A 93 4.57 -9.76 -2.87
N LEU A 94 5.12 -10.61 -3.73
CA LEU A 94 5.40 -10.26 -5.13
C LEU A 94 4.38 -10.93 -6.06
N ALA A 95 3.93 -10.20 -7.07
CA ALA A 95 3.12 -10.77 -8.15
C ALA A 95 4.02 -11.61 -9.08
N TYR A 96 3.52 -12.75 -9.56
CA TYR A 96 4.26 -13.61 -10.49
C TYR A 96 3.75 -13.40 -11.94
N PRO A 97 4.59 -13.63 -12.97
CA PRO A 97 6.02 -13.97 -12.90
C PRO A 97 6.89 -12.78 -12.47
N VAL A 98 8.03 -13.07 -11.82
CA VAL A 98 8.90 -12.04 -11.23
C VAL A 98 10.38 -12.40 -11.42
N MET A 99 11.20 -11.39 -11.67
CA MET A 99 12.64 -11.46 -11.51
C MET A 99 13.04 -10.81 -10.20
N ILE A 100 13.96 -11.42 -9.47
CA ILE A 100 14.52 -10.84 -8.26
C ILE A 100 16.03 -10.77 -8.36
N PHE A 101 16.60 -9.66 -7.89
CA PHE A 101 18.04 -9.51 -7.69
C PHE A 101 18.32 -9.76 -6.22
N LEU A 102 19.21 -10.70 -5.92
CA LEU A 102 19.65 -11.02 -4.57
C LEU A 102 21.15 -10.75 -4.40
N ASN A 103 21.56 -10.40 -3.19
CA ASN A 103 22.97 -10.43 -2.81
C ASN A 103 23.41 -11.86 -2.47
N ALA A 104 24.71 -12.07 -2.28
CA ALA A 104 25.30 -13.40 -2.06
C ALA A 104 24.88 -14.08 -0.74
N ASP A 105 24.35 -13.31 0.21
CA ASP A 105 23.75 -13.77 1.48
C ASP A 105 22.23 -14.04 1.37
N GLY A 106 21.63 -13.75 0.21
CA GLY A 106 20.22 -13.95 -0.07
C GLY A 106 19.37 -12.71 0.14
N GLU A 107 19.93 -11.59 0.57
CA GLU A 107 19.18 -10.36 0.73
C GLU A 107 18.65 -9.81 -0.61
N ARG A 108 17.41 -9.30 -0.65
CA ARG A 108 16.80 -8.81 -1.89
C ARG A 108 17.25 -7.38 -2.19
N LEU A 109 17.84 -7.17 -3.36
CA LEU A 109 18.38 -5.90 -3.84
C LEU A 109 17.37 -5.12 -4.67
N ALA A 110 16.66 -5.81 -5.56
CA ALA A 110 15.63 -5.25 -6.43
C ALA A 110 14.72 -6.36 -6.96
N PHE A 111 13.63 -5.99 -7.62
CA PHE A 111 12.78 -6.91 -8.38
C PHE A 111 12.16 -6.21 -9.58
N GLY A 112 11.63 -6.99 -10.52
CA GLY A 112 10.89 -6.52 -11.69
C GLY A 112 10.07 -7.63 -12.30
N HIS A 113 9.25 -7.31 -13.30
CA HIS A 113 8.40 -8.28 -13.98
C HIS A 113 8.78 -8.36 -15.45
N TRP A 114 9.08 -9.57 -15.93
CA TRP A 114 9.51 -9.80 -17.31
C TRP A 114 8.52 -9.21 -18.33
N ASP A 115 7.22 -9.38 -18.08
CA ASP A 115 6.15 -8.95 -18.99
C ASP A 115 6.01 -7.43 -19.04
N GLU A 116 6.17 -6.77 -17.89
CA GLU A 116 6.14 -5.31 -17.77
C GLU A 116 7.32 -4.66 -18.50
N ILE A 117 8.48 -5.32 -18.50
CA ILE A 117 9.67 -4.86 -19.23
C ILE A 117 9.48 -5.03 -20.73
N VAL A 118 8.98 -6.19 -21.18
CA VAL A 118 8.67 -6.39 -22.61
C VAL A 118 7.62 -5.41 -23.11
N ALA A 119 6.64 -5.08 -22.27
CA ALA A 119 5.63 -4.07 -22.57
C ALA A 119 6.14 -2.62 -22.49
N GLY A 120 7.41 -2.39 -22.10
CA GLY A 120 8.01 -1.06 -21.97
C GLY A 120 7.52 -0.25 -20.76
N ARG A 121 6.79 -0.86 -19.83
CA ARG A 121 6.30 -0.21 -18.60
C ARG A 121 7.33 -0.20 -17.47
N GLN A 122 8.29 -1.13 -17.52
CA GLN A 122 9.45 -1.16 -16.62
C GLN A 122 10.76 -1.09 -17.41
N ASP A 123 11.74 -0.38 -16.86
CA ASP A 123 13.08 -0.22 -17.46
C ASP A 123 14.08 -1.16 -16.78
N LEU A 124 14.50 -2.22 -17.49
CA LEU A 124 15.48 -3.18 -16.97
C LEU A 124 16.81 -2.52 -16.61
N GLY A 125 17.27 -1.56 -17.41
CA GLY A 125 18.54 -0.87 -17.18
C GLY A 125 18.55 -0.11 -15.86
N LYS A 126 17.44 0.54 -15.51
CA LYS A 126 17.26 1.19 -14.20
C LYS A 126 17.24 0.19 -13.05
N ILE A 127 16.50 -0.91 -13.20
CA ILE A 127 16.40 -1.96 -12.16
C ILE A 127 17.78 -2.58 -11.89
N VAL A 128 18.53 -2.94 -12.95
CA VAL A 128 19.87 -3.52 -12.83
C VAL A 128 20.84 -2.58 -12.13
N ARG A 129 20.87 -1.29 -12.54
CA ARG A 129 21.76 -0.31 -11.91
C ARG A 129 21.42 -0.08 -10.43
N ALA A 130 20.13 0.04 -10.09
CA ALA A 130 19.69 0.14 -8.70
C ALA A 130 20.09 -1.10 -7.89
N ALA A 131 19.96 -2.30 -8.46
CA ALA A 131 20.39 -3.53 -7.78
C ALA A 131 21.91 -3.56 -7.52
N ILE A 132 22.73 -3.06 -8.45
CA ILE A 132 24.19 -2.96 -8.29
C ILE A 132 24.54 -1.95 -7.20
N GLU A 133 23.94 -0.76 -7.25
CA GLU A 133 24.16 0.29 -6.26
C GLU A 133 23.79 -0.19 -4.85
N GLN A 134 22.61 -0.79 -4.68
CA GLN A 134 22.19 -1.39 -3.41
C GLN A 134 23.18 -2.45 -2.92
N ARG A 135 23.74 -3.25 -3.83
CA ARG A 135 24.72 -4.27 -3.49
C ARG A 135 26.05 -3.68 -3.06
N GLU A 136 26.51 -2.61 -3.70
CA GLU A 136 27.74 -1.90 -3.32
C GLU A 136 27.60 -1.25 -1.94
N VAL A 137 26.48 -0.57 -1.71
CA VAL A 137 26.15 0.00 -0.39
C VAL A 137 26.14 -1.09 0.67
N LYS A 138 25.40 -2.18 0.45
CA LYS A 138 25.28 -3.23 1.47
C LYS A 138 26.55 -4.04 1.70
N ASN A 139 27.36 -4.29 0.66
CA ASN A 139 28.65 -4.98 0.83
C ASN A 139 29.73 -4.10 1.48
N SER A 140 29.58 -2.77 1.41
CA SER A 140 30.48 -1.84 2.10
C SER A 140 30.06 -1.58 3.55
N ASN A 141 28.79 -1.83 3.89
CA ASN A 141 28.32 -1.76 5.26
C ASN A 141 28.85 -2.94 6.10
N THR A 142 29.44 -2.62 7.24
CA THR A 142 30.01 -3.58 8.20
C THR A 142 29.47 -3.40 9.62
N ARG A 143 28.62 -2.40 9.83
CA ARG A 143 28.09 -1.98 11.13
C ARG A 143 26.56 -2.04 11.12
N GLN A 144 25.99 -2.06 12.31
CA GLN A 144 24.54 -2.00 12.52
C GLN A 144 24.23 -1.21 13.80
N ILE A 145 23.00 -0.71 13.93
CA ILE A 145 22.55 -0.13 15.21
C ILE A 145 22.69 -1.19 16.31
N LYS A 146 23.33 -0.81 17.41
CA LYS A 146 23.55 -1.63 18.59
C LYS A 146 22.37 -1.50 19.52
N PHE A 147 21.37 -2.34 19.30
CA PHE A 147 20.28 -2.50 20.24
C PHE A 147 20.77 -3.27 21.47
N LEU A 148 20.69 -2.64 22.65
CA LEU A 148 21.06 -3.24 23.92
C LEU A 148 19.95 -4.18 24.40
N ASP A 149 20.36 -5.30 25.00
CA ASP A 149 19.45 -6.25 25.65
C ASP A 149 19.16 -5.78 27.08
N LEU A 150 18.35 -4.72 27.18
CA LEU A 150 17.93 -4.08 28.43
C LEU A 150 16.41 -3.94 28.41
N ASP A 151 15.78 -4.08 29.57
CA ASP A 151 14.39 -3.66 29.72
C ASP A 151 14.27 -2.12 29.70
N TYR A 152 13.04 -1.62 29.61
CA TYR A 152 12.81 -0.18 29.49
C TYR A 152 13.36 0.61 30.67
N ALA A 153 13.23 0.09 31.90
CA ALA A 153 13.68 0.79 33.10
C ALA A 153 15.22 0.87 33.14
N GLN A 154 15.90 -0.24 32.82
CA GLN A 154 17.35 -0.30 32.73
C GLN A 154 17.90 0.62 31.63
N ALA A 155 17.23 0.65 30.48
CA ALA A 155 17.64 1.51 29.37
C ALA A 155 17.45 2.99 29.68
N LEU A 156 16.38 3.35 30.41
CA LEU A 156 16.13 4.72 30.86
C LEU A 156 17.16 5.17 31.89
N GLU A 157 17.53 4.29 32.84
CA GLU A 157 18.61 4.56 33.80
C GLU A 157 19.96 4.79 33.09
N LEU A 158 20.28 3.96 32.08
CA LEU A 158 21.48 4.12 31.28
C LEU A 158 21.45 5.41 30.43
N ALA A 159 20.30 5.77 29.88
CA ALA A 159 20.11 7.03 29.16
C ALA A 159 20.36 8.24 30.07
N ALA A 160 19.76 8.24 31.27
CA ALA A 160 19.97 9.27 32.28
C ALA A 160 21.44 9.39 32.71
N GLY A 161 22.11 8.26 32.96
CA GLY A 161 23.51 8.23 33.41
C GLY A 161 24.52 8.59 32.32
N SER A 162 24.21 8.31 31.05
CA SER A 162 25.10 8.60 29.91
C SER A 162 24.92 10.01 29.33
N GLY A 163 23.82 10.69 29.66
CA GLY A 163 23.45 11.97 29.06
C GLY A 163 22.97 11.86 27.60
N LYS A 164 22.72 10.63 27.11
CA LYS A 164 22.17 10.38 25.78
C LYS A 164 20.68 10.06 25.88
N PRO A 165 19.82 10.56 24.97
CA PRO A 165 18.44 10.14 24.91
C PRO A 165 18.29 8.66 24.55
N LEU A 166 17.20 8.06 25.02
CA LEU A 166 16.78 6.70 24.74
C LEU A 166 16.03 6.65 23.40
N PHE A 167 16.54 5.86 22.46
CA PHE A 167 15.84 5.46 21.25
C PHE A 167 15.21 4.07 21.43
N VAL A 168 13.89 3.96 21.22
CA VAL A 168 13.14 2.71 21.30
C VAL A 168 12.51 2.42 19.94
N ASP A 169 12.93 1.30 19.34
CA ASP A 169 12.25 0.70 18.19
C ASP A 169 11.11 -0.21 18.67
N CYS A 170 9.88 0.30 18.62
CA CYS A 170 8.69 -0.47 18.96
C CYS A 170 8.28 -1.33 17.75
N HIS A 171 8.28 -2.65 17.93
CA HIS A 171 7.99 -3.64 16.89
C HIS A 171 7.09 -4.77 17.41
N PHE A 172 6.76 -5.74 16.56
CA PHE A 172 6.12 -7.00 16.97
C PHE A 172 6.50 -8.16 16.05
N VAL A 173 6.36 -9.40 16.54
CA VAL A 173 6.65 -10.61 15.76
C VAL A 173 5.66 -10.75 14.60
N GLY A 174 6.17 -10.84 13.37
CA GLY A 174 5.32 -10.90 12.17
C GLY A 174 5.17 -9.56 11.44
N CYS A 175 5.62 -8.44 12.02
CA CYS A 175 5.62 -7.13 11.36
C CYS A 175 6.52 -7.09 10.11
N GLY A 176 5.91 -7.08 8.91
CA GLY A 176 6.62 -6.98 7.64
C GLY A 176 7.47 -5.70 7.50
N PRO A 177 6.89 -4.51 7.73
CA PRO A 177 7.64 -3.25 7.71
C PRO A 177 8.79 -3.17 8.72
N CYS A 178 8.61 -3.70 9.94
CA CYS A 178 9.66 -3.70 10.97
C CYS A 178 10.87 -4.54 10.52
N ARG A 179 10.63 -5.75 10.01
CA ARG A 179 11.70 -6.59 9.43
C ARG A 179 12.43 -5.89 8.29
N LYS A 180 11.71 -5.08 7.51
CA LYS A 180 12.31 -4.29 6.43
C LYS A 180 13.27 -3.23 6.99
N MET A 181 12.90 -2.52 8.05
CA MET A 181 13.81 -1.57 8.72
C MET A 181 15.07 -2.26 9.23
N GLU A 182 14.91 -3.42 9.88
CA GLU A 182 16.04 -4.19 10.41
C GLU A 182 17.01 -4.64 9.32
N ALA A 183 16.50 -5.09 8.18
CA ALA A 183 17.32 -5.57 7.07
C ALA A 183 17.94 -4.43 6.27
N ASP A 184 17.15 -3.41 5.91
CA ASP A 184 17.52 -2.43 4.90
C ASP A 184 18.06 -1.11 5.47
N VAL A 185 17.78 -0.79 6.75
CA VAL A 185 18.05 0.53 7.32
C VAL A 185 18.97 0.46 8.52
N PHE A 186 18.68 -0.41 9.49
CA PHE A 186 19.48 -0.50 10.73
C PHE A 186 20.87 -1.10 10.51
N THR A 187 21.12 -1.69 9.35
CA THR A 187 22.40 -2.26 8.89
C THR A 187 23.20 -1.29 8.01
N LEU A 188 22.70 -0.09 7.73
CA LEU A 188 23.47 0.91 6.98
C LEU A 188 24.52 1.53 7.89
N ASP A 189 25.78 1.57 7.46
CA ASP A 189 26.89 2.08 8.29
C ASP A 189 26.64 3.50 8.79
N ARG A 190 26.18 4.38 7.91
CA ARG A 190 25.84 5.77 8.25
C ARG A 190 24.72 5.89 9.28
N VAL A 191 23.72 5.00 9.21
CA VAL A 191 22.61 4.96 10.17
C VAL A 191 23.11 4.41 11.50
N ALA A 192 23.84 3.30 11.45
CA ALA A 192 24.44 2.66 12.60
C ALA A 192 25.36 3.62 13.36
N ASP A 193 26.28 4.29 12.67
CA ASP A 193 27.21 5.26 13.25
C ASP A 193 26.44 6.39 13.95
N PHE A 194 25.50 7.02 13.24
CA PHE A 194 24.70 8.11 13.79
C PHE A 194 23.91 7.69 15.03
N TYR A 195 23.18 6.57 14.98
CA TYR A 195 22.34 6.15 16.10
C TYR A 195 23.18 5.67 17.31
N ASN A 196 24.25 4.92 17.06
CA ASN A 196 25.13 4.44 18.13
C ASN A 196 25.92 5.57 18.80
N GLU A 197 26.25 6.63 18.06
CA GLU A 197 26.92 7.81 18.60
C GLU A 197 25.98 8.63 19.49
N ASN A 198 24.71 8.77 19.10
CA ASN A 198 23.82 9.77 19.69
C ASN A 198 22.78 9.22 20.69
N PHE A 199 22.44 7.93 20.65
CA PHE A 199 21.35 7.37 21.46
C PHE A 199 21.77 6.13 22.25
N VAL A 200 21.04 5.86 23.34
CA VAL A 200 20.92 4.51 23.91
C VAL A 200 19.82 3.80 23.14
N CYS A 201 20.13 2.74 22.40
CA CYS A 201 19.16 2.08 21.51
C CYS A 201 18.64 0.79 22.13
N ILE A 202 17.32 0.61 22.23
CA ILE A 202 16.69 -0.67 22.57
C ILE A 202 15.58 -1.03 21.59
N LYS A 203 15.24 -2.32 21.54
CA LYS A 203 14.03 -2.80 20.88
C LYS A 203 12.97 -3.09 21.92
N LEU A 204 11.74 -2.72 21.61
CA LEU A 204 10.58 -3.07 22.40
C LEU A 204 9.61 -3.88 21.54
N ASP A 205 9.55 -5.18 21.81
CA ASP A 205 8.51 -6.04 21.28
C ASP A 205 7.20 -5.75 22.02
N ARG A 206 6.14 -5.36 21.30
CA ARG A 206 4.86 -4.98 21.91
C ARG A 206 4.32 -6.09 22.81
N ASP A 207 4.52 -7.35 22.41
CA ASP A 207 3.99 -8.54 23.09
C ASP A 207 4.81 -8.86 24.36
N LYS A 208 5.93 -8.14 24.58
CA LYS A 208 6.83 -8.28 25.74
C LYS A 208 6.98 -6.98 26.53
N ASP A 209 6.14 -5.98 26.31
CA ASP A 209 6.19 -4.71 27.01
C ASP A 209 5.73 -4.85 28.47
N SER A 210 6.65 -5.17 29.37
CA SER A 210 6.42 -5.29 30.81
C SER A 210 6.30 -3.96 31.55
N HIS A 211 6.60 -2.83 30.89
CA HIS A 211 6.65 -1.50 31.51
C HIS A 211 5.51 -0.58 31.04
N GLY A 212 4.63 -1.06 30.16
CA GLY A 212 3.48 -0.31 29.64
C GLY A 212 3.88 0.88 28.76
N VAL A 213 5.07 0.84 28.15
CA VAL A 213 5.61 1.88 27.26
C VAL A 213 4.70 2.12 26.06
N ILE A 214 4.13 1.07 25.47
CA ILE A 214 3.21 1.13 24.33
C ILE A 214 1.96 1.94 24.69
N SER A 215 1.36 1.66 25.85
CA SER A 215 0.19 2.39 26.36
C SER A 215 0.56 3.83 26.73
N LYS A 216 1.65 3.98 27.50
CA LYS A 216 2.16 5.28 27.98
C LYS A 216 2.37 6.28 26.86
N TYR A 217 3.03 5.88 25.78
CA TYR A 217 3.31 6.76 24.64
C TYR A 217 2.30 6.62 23.49
N LYS A 218 1.22 5.88 23.69
CA LYS A 218 0.13 5.68 22.73
C LYS A 218 0.65 5.22 21.37
N VAL A 219 1.41 4.12 21.38
CA VAL A 219 1.92 3.48 20.15
C VAL A 219 0.77 2.71 19.50
N THR A 220 0.33 3.16 18.31
CA THR A 220 -0.84 2.61 17.60
C THR A 220 -0.52 2.02 16.23
N ALA A 221 0.76 2.06 15.81
CA ALA A 221 1.24 1.57 14.53
C ALA A 221 2.67 1.01 14.69
N TYR A 222 3.13 0.19 13.74
CA TYR A 222 4.44 -0.47 13.81
C TYR A 222 5.14 -0.46 12.44
N PRO A 223 6.46 -0.20 12.38
CA PRO A 223 7.30 0.22 13.50
C PRO A 223 6.91 1.61 14.02
N THR A 224 7.13 1.85 15.31
CA THR A 224 7.08 3.19 15.91
C THR A 224 8.41 3.46 16.61
N PHE A 225 8.94 4.65 16.40
CA PHE A 225 10.21 5.11 16.93
C PHE A 225 9.94 6.11 18.04
N LEU A 226 10.37 5.79 19.26
CA LEU A 226 10.30 6.70 20.40
C LEU A 226 11.68 7.24 20.73
N PHE A 227 11.76 8.55 20.91
CA PHE A 227 12.92 9.25 21.43
C PHE A 227 12.53 9.83 22.78
N ILE A 228 13.20 9.39 23.84
CA ILE A 228 12.81 9.63 25.23
C ILE A 228 14.02 10.20 25.96
N ASN A 229 13.81 11.23 26.75
CA ASN A 229 14.86 11.84 27.56
C ASN A 229 15.13 10.98 28.81
N GLY A 230 16.29 11.15 29.44
CA GLY A 230 16.67 10.39 30.65
C GLY A 230 15.75 10.60 31.85
N ASP A 231 14.94 11.67 31.84
CA ASP A 231 13.92 11.96 32.85
C ASP A 231 12.54 11.37 32.52
N ASP A 232 12.46 10.47 31.53
CA ASP A 232 11.25 9.77 31.10
C ASP A 232 10.25 10.65 30.31
N SER A 233 10.66 11.85 29.86
CA SER A 233 9.86 12.68 28.98
C SER A 233 10.01 12.30 27.50
N LEU A 234 8.90 12.28 26.75
CA LEU A 234 8.92 12.00 25.31
C LEU A 234 9.46 13.23 24.55
N ILE A 235 10.53 13.02 23.79
CA ILE A 235 11.10 14.02 22.88
C ILE A 235 10.36 14.00 21.54
N LEU A 236 10.23 12.81 20.95
CA LEU A 236 9.64 12.61 19.63
C LEU A 236 9.06 11.20 19.52
N LYS A 237 7.91 11.07 18.85
CA LYS A 237 7.30 9.81 18.44
C LYS A 237 6.93 9.89 16.98
N GLU A 238 7.38 8.93 16.18
CA GLU A 238 7.09 8.85 14.75
C GLU A 238 6.85 7.39 14.35
N ASP A 239 5.84 7.12 13.51
CA ASP A 239 5.53 5.78 13.02
C ASP A 239 5.88 5.58 11.54
N GLY A 240 5.93 4.31 11.11
CA GLY A 240 6.09 3.91 9.72
C GLY A 240 7.54 3.69 9.29
N GLY A 241 7.73 2.70 8.42
CA GLY A 241 9.03 2.42 7.79
C GLY A 241 9.44 3.55 6.85
N ARG A 242 10.75 3.83 6.79
CA ARG A 242 11.37 4.90 6.01
C ARG A 242 12.75 4.45 5.53
N ASP A 243 13.38 5.19 4.63
CA ASP A 243 14.73 4.85 4.17
C ASP A 243 15.83 5.38 5.12
N GLY A 244 17.10 5.15 4.78
CA GLY A 244 18.22 5.51 5.62
C GLY A 244 18.42 7.02 5.84
N ASP A 245 18.11 7.86 4.85
CA ASP A 245 18.28 9.31 4.96
C ASP A 245 17.19 9.89 5.86
N ASP A 246 15.93 9.52 5.57
CA ASP A 246 14.77 9.90 6.39
C ASP A 246 14.93 9.43 7.85
N PHE A 247 15.57 8.27 8.05
CA PHE A 247 15.79 7.72 9.38
C PHE A 247 16.91 8.45 10.14
N ILE A 248 17.95 8.95 9.48
CA ILE A 248 18.94 9.83 10.12
C ILE A 248 18.30 11.18 10.46
N GLU A 249 17.54 11.77 9.53
CA GLU A 249 16.84 13.03 9.76
C GLU A 249 15.89 12.95 10.96
N LEU A 250 15.17 11.83 11.10
CA LEU A 250 14.33 11.56 12.26
C LEU A 250 15.09 11.71 13.59
N GLY A 251 16.28 11.11 13.69
CA GLY A 251 17.09 11.23 14.90
C GLY A 251 17.70 12.63 15.07
N GLN A 252 18.05 13.32 13.98
CA GLN A 252 18.49 14.73 14.05
C GLN A 252 17.37 15.63 14.60
N ARG A 253 16.13 15.44 14.15
CA ARG A 253 14.94 16.14 14.67
C ARG A 253 14.74 15.87 16.16
N ALA A 254 14.95 14.64 16.61
CA ALA A 254 14.90 14.31 18.03
C ALA A 254 15.98 15.05 18.85
N LEU A 255 17.23 15.09 18.37
CA LEU A 255 18.32 15.82 19.05
C LEU A 255 18.08 17.34 19.05
N ALA A 256 17.51 17.90 17.97
CA ALA A 256 17.17 19.31 17.89
C ALA A 256 16.11 19.69 18.95
N LYS A 257 15.04 18.89 19.05
CA LYS A 257 13.98 19.08 20.05
C LYS A 257 14.50 18.97 21.48
N LEU A 258 15.40 18.04 21.75
CA LEU A 258 16.03 17.88 23.07
C LEU A 258 16.77 19.16 23.50
N ASN A 259 17.40 19.86 22.57
CA ASN A 259 18.18 21.08 22.83
C ASN A 259 17.34 22.37 22.83
N GLY A 260 16.01 22.28 22.84
CA GLY A 260 15.12 23.45 22.82
C GLY A 260 15.08 24.20 21.49
N GLY A 261 15.65 23.61 20.43
CA GLY A 261 15.52 24.11 19.07
C GLY A 261 14.22 23.61 18.45
N ASP A 262 13.32 24.53 18.12
CA ASP A 262 12.24 24.23 17.18
C ASP A 262 12.83 24.30 15.77
N MET A 263 13.26 23.15 15.24
CA MET A 263 13.26 22.99 13.79
C MET A 263 11.79 22.89 13.40
N GLY A 264 11.14 24.04 13.23
CA GLY A 264 9.93 24.11 12.42
C GLY A 264 10.23 23.51 11.05
N ASP A 265 9.22 22.93 10.40
CA ASP A 265 9.28 22.17 9.14
C ASP A 265 9.82 22.93 7.91
N ASN A 266 10.58 24.02 8.07
CA ASN A 266 11.28 24.68 6.99
C ASN A 266 12.66 25.18 7.44
N THR A 267 13.68 24.87 6.62
CA THR A 267 14.97 25.58 6.41
C THR A 267 16.10 25.33 7.45
N ILE A 268 17.40 25.18 7.12
CA ILE A 268 18.22 25.42 5.89
C ILE A 268 19.40 24.44 5.89
N ALA A 269 19.81 24.05 4.68
CA ALA A 269 21.20 23.79 4.32
C ALA A 269 22.24 24.65 5.07
N LEU A 270 23.32 24.03 5.52
CA LEU A 270 24.60 24.71 5.68
C LEU A 270 25.74 23.76 5.29
N ALA A 271 26.15 23.88 4.03
CA ALA A 271 27.57 23.97 3.67
C ALA A 271 27.69 24.55 2.25
N ASN A 272 27.68 25.88 2.13
CA ASN A 272 28.76 26.60 1.45
C ASN A 272 28.54 28.13 1.36
N SER A 273 29.64 28.82 1.67
CA SER A 273 30.09 30.14 1.22
C SER A 273 29.32 31.42 1.59
N ALA A 274 29.97 32.16 2.49
CA ALA A 274 30.50 33.52 2.30
C ALA A 274 29.55 34.70 2.01
N SER A 275 29.51 35.59 3.01
CA SER A 275 29.51 37.07 2.94
C SER A 275 28.90 37.75 1.71
N THR A 276 27.90 38.60 1.92
CA THR A 276 28.06 40.07 1.81
C THR A 276 26.76 40.78 2.20
N SER A 277 26.93 41.93 2.85
CA SER A 277 25.90 42.85 3.35
C SER A 277 25.27 43.69 2.23
N ALA A 278 23.98 44.03 2.36
CA ALA A 278 23.46 45.36 2.00
C ALA A 278 22.05 45.58 2.56
N THR A 279 21.90 46.65 3.33
CA THR A 279 20.65 47.28 3.75
C THR A 279 20.06 48.17 2.64
N VAL A 280 18.73 48.36 2.60
CA VAL A 280 17.99 49.66 2.60
C VAL A 280 16.54 49.57 2.06
N SER A 281 15.63 50.12 2.88
CA SER A 281 14.32 50.82 2.68
C SER A 281 13.13 50.29 1.87
N THR A 282 12.06 50.00 2.63
CA THR A 282 10.71 50.61 2.65
C THR A 282 10.11 51.28 1.40
N ASN A 283 8.93 50.79 0.95
CA ASN A 283 7.72 51.61 0.79
C ASN A 283 6.43 50.77 0.60
N ASN A 284 5.34 51.25 1.19
CA ASN A 284 3.96 50.74 1.20
C ASN A 284 3.26 50.87 -0.17
N SER A 285 2.53 49.82 -0.61
CA SER A 285 1.16 49.93 -1.17
C SER A 285 0.57 48.57 -1.60
N VAL A 286 -0.69 48.33 -1.16
CA VAL A 286 -1.71 47.35 -1.64
C VAL A 286 -1.35 45.87 -1.53
N GLY A 287 -2.13 45.14 -0.73
CA GLY A 287 -1.93 43.74 -0.36
C GLY A 287 -1.86 42.78 -1.56
N VAL A 288 -0.64 42.53 -2.02
CA VAL A 288 -0.26 41.32 -2.74
C VAL A 288 -0.03 40.26 -1.67
N ALA A 289 -0.77 39.15 -1.73
CA ALA A 289 -0.51 37.99 -0.89
C ALA A 289 0.94 37.55 -1.11
N THR A 290 1.78 37.72 -0.08
CA THR A 290 3.16 37.25 -0.05
C THR A 290 3.16 35.73 -0.24
N VAL A 291 3.78 35.26 -1.31
CA VAL A 291 4.12 33.85 -1.50
C VAL A 291 5.07 33.46 -0.35
N PRO A 292 4.77 32.42 0.46
CA PRO A 292 5.73 31.93 1.44
C PRO A 292 6.96 31.38 0.72
N GLU A 293 8.16 31.70 1.19
CA GLU A 293 9.39 31.07 0.69
C GLU A 293 9.27 29.54 0.82
N GLY A 294 9.25 28.83 -0.32
CA GLY A 294 9.42 27.37 -0.41
C GLY A 294 8.18 26.50 -0.62
N GLY A 295 6.94 27.02 -0.61
CA GLY A 295 5.71 26.19 -0.66
C GLY A 295 4.74 26.47 -1.82
N ILE A 296 3.72 25.61 -1.99
CA ILE A 296 2.61 25.86 -2.92
C ILE A 296 1.79 27.06 -2.43
N ALA A 297 1.51 28.02 -3.32
CA ALA A 297 0.74 29.21 -3.03
C ALA A 297 -0.78 28.93 -2.94
N PHE A 298 -1.18 28.14 -1.96
CA PHE A 298 -2.59 27.81 -1.71
C PHE A 298 -3.41 29.03 -1.29
N ARG A 299 -4.64 29.11 -1.80
CA ARG A 299 -5.61 30.17 -1.51
C ARG A 299 -6.96 29.57 -1.15
N LYS A 300 -7.79 30.36 -0.47
CA LYS A 300 -9.22 30.07 -0.26
C LYS A 300 -10.03 31.06 -1.07
N LEU A 301 -10.55 30.63 -2.21
CA LEU A 301 -11.35 31.46 -3.11
C LEU A 301 -12.65 30.74 -3.44
N SER A 302 -13.76 31.46 -3.52
CA SER A 302 -14.98 30.94 -4.16
C SER A 302 -14.68 30.53 -5.60
N LEU A 303 -15.54 29.71 -6.20
CA LEU A 303 -15.32 29.23 -7.57
C LEU A 303 -15.23 30.41 -8.56
N ASN A 304 -16.11 31.40 -8.42
CA ASN A 304 -16.10 32.60 -9.26
C ASN A 304 -14.82 33.43 -9.09
N GLU A 305 -14.29 33.56 -7.88
CA GLU A 305 -13.02 34.26 -7.63
C GLU A 305 -11.83 33.49 -8.21
N ALA A 306 -11.81 32.16 -8.06
CA ALA A 306 -10.78 31.29 -8.64
C ALA A 306 -10.79 31.37 -10.18
N ILE A 307 -11.96 31.35 -10.81
CA ILE A 307 -12.15 31.57 -12.25
C ILE A 307 -11.61 32.95 -12.67
N GLY A 308 -11.98 34.00 -11.95
CA GLY A 308 -11.48 35.35 -12.21
C GLY A 308 -9.95 35.43 -12.11
N GLN A 309 -9.34 34.75 -11.14
CA GLN A 309 -7.89 34.70 -10.97
C GLN A 309 -7.21 33.88 -12.07
N ALA A 310 -7.74 32.71 -12.41
CA ALA A 310 -7.24 31.84 -13.46
C ALA A 310 -7.16 32.56 -14.81
N LYS A 311 -8.22 33.32 -15.16
CA LYS A 311 -8.22 34.17 -16.36
C LYS A 311 -7.15 35.26 -16.33
N ARG A 312 -6.92 35.89 -15.17
CA ARG A 312 -5.89 36.95 -15.03
C ARG A 312 -4.46 36.41 -15.09
N GLU A 313 -4.22 35.26 -14.45
CA GLU A 313 -2.89 34.64 -14.42
C GLU A 313 -2.61 33.76 -15.64
N ASN A 314 -3.60 33.53 -16.51
CA ASN A 314 -3.55 32.57 -17.61
C ASN A 314 -3.12 31.17 -17.13
N LYS A 315 -3.75 30.71 -16.04
CA LYS A 315 -3.49 29.42 -15.37
C LYS A 315 -4.76 28.60 -15.25
N VAL A 316 -4.60 27.32 -14.94
CA VAL A 316 -5.69 26.40 -14.61
C VAL A 316 -5.95 26.43 -13.10
N ILE A 317 -7.14 26.10 -12.64
CA ILE A 317 -7.44 26.01 -11.21
C ILE A 317 -7.15 24.59 -10.75
N TYR A 318 -6.38 24.46 -9.68
CA TYR A 318 -6.28 23.21 -8.92
C TYR A 318 -7.01 23.39 -7.59
N ALA A 319 -7.85 22.44 -7.18
CA ALA A 319 -8.46 22.47 -5.85
C ALA A 319 -8.18 21.16 -5.09
N ASP A 320 -7.59 21.29 -3.90
CA ASP A 320 -7.48 20.20 -2.92
C ASP A 320 -8.67 20.25 -1.96
N MET A 321 -9.54 19.25 -2.07
CA MET A 321 -10.65 19.03 -1.15
C MET A 321 -10.16 18.10 -0.05
N SER A 322 -9.86 18.67 1.12
CA SER A 322 -9.22 18.01 2.27
C SER A 322 -10.17 17.89 3.46
N ALA A 323 -9.73 17.22 4.53
CA ALA A 323 -10.39 17.27 5.85
C ALA A 323 -9.38 17.07 6.98
N ARG A 324 -9.56 17.72 8.13
CA ARG A 324 -8.59 17.67 9.24
C ARG A 324 -8.43 16.30 9.87
N TRP A 325 -9.45 15.44 9.78
CA TRP A 325 -9.42 14.06 10.28
C TRP A 325 -8.87 13.06 9.26
N CYS A 326 -8.71 13.46 7.99
CA CYS A 326 -8.26 12.60 6.91
C CYS A 326 -6.75 12.33 7.00
N ARG A 327 -6.36 11.09 7.32
CA ARG A 327 -4.95 10.67 7.41
C ARG A 327 -4.21 10.75 6.05
N PRO A 328 -4.75 10.25 4.92
CA PRO A 328 -4.11 10.39 3.61
C PRO A 328 -3.86 11.87 3.22
N CYS A 329 -4.78 12.77 3.58
CA CYS A 329 -4.64 14.21 3.33
C CYS A 329 -3.47 14.83 4.09
N LYS A 330 -3.24 14.42 5.35
CA LYS A 330 -2.08 14.86 6.13
C LYS A 330 -0.78 14.35 5.53
N MET A 331 -0.77 13.10 5.05
CA MET A 331 0.39 12.53 4.38
C MET A 331 0.76 13.34 3.13
N MET A 332 -0.21 13.67 2.28
CA MET A 332 0.02 14.54 1.10
C MET A 332 0.70 15.86 1.47
N LYS A 333 0.25 16.53 2.55
CA LYS A 333 0.85 17.79 3.01
C LYS A 333 2.28 17.64 3.53
N GLN A 334 2.61 16.50 4.12
CA GLN A 334 3.92 16.22 4.73
C GLN A 334 4.94 15.66 3.75
N THR A 335 4.49 15.06 2.64
CA THR A 335 5.39 14.41 1.68
C THR A 335 5.29 15.02 0.29
N THR A 336 4.07 15.19 -0.24
CA THR A 336 3.85 15.46 -1.65
C THR A 336 3.80 16.95 -1.97
N PHE A 337 3.17 17.75 -1.12
CA PHE A 337 3.06 19.21 -1.34
C PHE A 337 4.31 19.99 -0.92
N VAL A 338 5.25 19.34 -0.26
CA VAL A 338 6.57 19.90 0.11
C VAL A 338 7.67 19.50 -0.88
N ASP A 339 7.39 18.56 -1.79
CA ASP A 339 8.34 18.15 -2.81
C ASP A 339 8.66 19.32 -3.76
N PRO A 340 9.95 19.66 -3.99
CA PRO A 340 10.33 20.83 -4.78
C PRO A 340 9.80 20.81 -6.22
N ASP A 341 9.77 19.64 -6.88
CA ASP A 341 9.28 19.52 -8.26
C ASP A 341 7.76 19.73 -8.31
N VAL A 342 7.03 19.23 -7.30
CA VAL A 342 5.60 19.49 -7.14
C VAL A 342 5.35 20.97 -6.89
N VAL A 343 6.08 21.60 -5.96
CA VAL A 343 5.93 23.03 -5.63
C VAL A 343 6.17 23.91 -6.86
N GLU A 344 7.26 23.69 -7.59
CA GLU A 344 7.59 24.44 -8.80
C GLU A 344 6.49 24.26 -9.86
N TYR A 345 6.10 23.02 -10.13
CA TYR A 345 5.08 22.72 -11.13
C TYR A 345 3.73 23.34 -10.76
N MET A 346 3.35 23.28 -9.49
CA MET A 346 2.09 23.81 -9.00
C MET A 346 2.03 25.34 -9.12
N ASN A 347 3.04 26.03 -8.62
CA ASN A 347 3.12 27.49 -8.65
C ASN A 347 3.20 28.04 -10.09
N ARG A 348 3.84 27.30 -11.00
CA ARG A 348 3.94 27.65 -12.42
C ARG A 348 2.61 27.52 -13.15
N ASN A 349 1.86 26.45 -12.92
CA ASN A 349 0.74 26.07 -13.79
C ASN A 349 -0.65 26.37 -13.20
N PHE A 350 -0.78 26.50 -11.88
CA PHE A 350 -2.09 26.56 -11.23
C PHE A 350 -2.34 27.81 -10.39
N VAL A 351 -3.62 28.20 -10.35
CA VAL A 351 -4.21 28.88 -9.19
C VAL A 351 -4.63 27.79 -8.22
N SER A 352 -3.82 27.56 -7.18
CA SER A 352 -4.03 26.49 -6.21
C SER A 352 -5.01 26.89 -5.11
N ILE A 353 -6.12 26.17 -5.02
CA ILE A 353 -7.19 26.32 -4.02
C ILE A 353 -7.10 25.16 -3.04
N TYR A 354 -7.42 25.43 -1.78
CA TYR A 354 -7.38 24.44 -0.72
C TYR A 354 -8.50 24.66 0.29
N PHE A 355 -9.18 23.57 0.66
CA PHE A 355 -10.19 23.56 1.71
C PHE A 355 -10.00 22.42 2.70
N GLU A 356 -10.09 22.72 3.99
CA GLU A 356 -10.43 21.72 5.00
C GLU A 356 -11.95 21.65 5.08
N CYS A 357 -12.58 20.74 4.32
CA CYS A 357 -14.02 20.73 4.08
C CYS A 357 -14.86 20.59 5.37
N ASP A 358 -14.30 20.00 6.43
CA ASP A 358 -14.96 19.89 7.73
C ASP A 358 -15.04 21.24 8.48
N THR A 359 -14.21 22.23 8.12
CA THR A 359 -14.22 23.59 8.71
C THR A 359 -14.56 24.69 7.71
N ASP A 360 -14.28 24.48 6.43
CA ASP A 360 -14.50 25.40 5.33
C ASP A 360 -15.78 25.04 4.54
N GLY A 361 -16.75 24.39 5.21
CA GLY A 361 -17.94 23.80 4.59
C GLY A 361 -18.63 24.73 3.59
N ALA A 362 -18.91 25.98 4.00
CA ALA A 362 -19.60 26.97 3.16
C ALA A 362 -18.82 27.40 1.91
N MET A 363 -17.48 27.42 1.95
CA MET A 363 -16.65 27.76 0.78
C MET A 363 -16.40 26.56 -0.12
N SER A 364 -16.31 25.36 0.47
CA SER A 364 -16.05 24.11 -0.23
C SER A 364 -17.30 23.49 -0.87
N GLU A 365 -18.50 23.84 -0.40
CA GLU A 365 -19.77 23.23 -0.83
C GLU A 365 -20.01 23.35 -2.33
N GLU A 366 -19.83 24.55 -2.91
CA GLU A 366 -19.99 24.74 -4.36
C GLU A 366 -19.06 23.83 -5.17
N TYR A 367 -17.80 23.67 -4.74
CA TYR A 367 -16.85 22.75 -5.39
C TYR A 367 -17.27 21.28 -5.22
N ARG A 368 -17.72 20.89 -4.02
CA ARG A 368 -18.11 19.51 -3.72
C ARG A 368 -19.35 19.09 -4.51
N GLU A 369 -20.36 19.94 -4.56
CA GLU A 369 -21.61 19.67 -5.30
C GLU A 369 -21.39 19.68 -6.81
N ARG A 370 -20.74 20.73 -7.34
CA ARG A 370 -20.57 20.88 -8.79
C ARG A 370 -19.70 19.79 -9.41
N TYR A 371 -18.71 19.28 -8.67
CA TYR A 371 -17.73 18.32 -9.18
C TYR A 371 -17.80 16.94 -8.52
N SER A 372 -18.86 16.68 -7.75
CA SER A 372 -19.09 15.41 -7.04
C SER A 372 -17.87 14.95 -6.23
N ALA A 373 -17.29 15.85 -5.42
CA ALA A 373 -16.15 15.53 -4.56
C ALA A 373 -16.65 15.01 -3.19
N SER A 374 -16.87 13.69 -3.13
CA SER A 374 -17.45 12.98 -1.97
C SER A 374 -16.44 12.19 -1.13
N ALA A 375 -15.16 12.18 -1.52
CA ALA A 375 -14.07 11.49 -0.83
C ALA A 375 -12.90 12.45 -0.54
N PHE A 376 -12.00 12.07 0.38
CA PHE A 376 -10.85 12.89 0.76
C PHE A 376 -9.53 12.11 0.71
N PRO A 377 -8.43 12.73 0.21
CA PRO A 377 -8.43 13.98 -0.54
C PRO A 377 -9.05 13.78 -1.93
N THR A 378 -9.81 14.77 -2.41
CA THR A 378 -10.19 14.84 -3.84
C THR A 378 -9.43 15.99 -4.47
N HIS A 379 -8.81 15.72 -5.61
CA HIS A 379 -8.05 16.70 -6.37
C HIS A 379 -8.81 17.05 -7.65
N LEU A 380 -9.09 18.35 -7.83
CA LEU A 380 -9.83 18.86 -8.99
C LEU A 380 -8.91 19.72 -9.86
N ILE A 381 -8.97 19.50 -11.17
CA ILE A 381 -8.33 20.36 -12.17
C ILE A 381 -9.45 20.98 -13.02
N ILE A 382 -9.58 22.30 -12.95
CA ILE A 382 -10.71 23.05 -13.51
C ILE A 382 -10.17 24.14 -14.43
N ASP A 383 -10.71 24.25 -15.63
CA ASP A 383 -10.33 25.28 -16.59
C ASP A 383 -10.76 26.69 -16.16
N SER A 384 -10.30 27.70 -16.89
CA SER A 384 -10.62 29.11 -16.61
C SER A 384 -12.08 29.48 -16.86
N GLU A 385 -12.93 28.57 -17.34
CA GLU A 385 -14.38 28.75 -17.51
C GLU A 385 -15.19 27.94 -16.47
N GLY A 386 -14.52 27.24 -15.56
CA GLY A 386 -15.17 26.40 -14.55
C GLY A 386 -15.53 24.99 -15.04
N GLY A 387 -15.02 24.57 -16.20
CA GLY A 387 -15.15 23.21 -16.71
C GLY A 387 -14.17 22.25 -16.02
N LEU A 388 -14.64 21.08 -15.60
CA LEU A 388 -13.75 20.05 -15.04
C LEU A 388 -12.90 19.46 -16.17
N LEU A 389 -11.57 19.57 -16.04
CA LEU A 389 -10.61 18.93 -16.94
C LEU A 389 -10.26 17.53 -16.46
N HIS A 390 -10.02 17.39 -15.15
CA HIS A 390 -9.65 16.13 -14.54
C HIS A 390 -9.98 16.11 -13.03
N LYS A 391 -10.17 14.91 -12.49
CA LYS A 391 -10.42 14.62 -11.07
C LYS A 391 -9.76 13.29 -10.73
N PHE A 392 -9.16 13.22 -9.56
CA PHE A 392 -8.59 12.00 -8.99
C PHE A 392 -8.65 12.07 -7.45
N VAL A 393 -8.66 10.91 -6.80
CA VAL A 393 -8.88 10.78 -5.36
C VAL A 393 -7.75 9.99 -4.71
N GLY A 394 -7.37 10.40 -3.50
CA GLY A 394 -6.45 9.64 -2.65
C GLY A 394 -5.06 10.25 -2.53
N TYR A 395 -4.28 9.68 -1.62
CA TYR A 395 -2.87 10.03 -1.44
C TYR A 395 -2.03 9.50 -2.60
N MET A 396 -1.08 10.30 -3.07
CA MET A 396 -0.14 9.95 -4.12
C MET A 396 1.25 10.45 -3.77
N LYS A 397 2.29 9.71 -4.18
CA LYS A 397 3.67 10.19 -4.05
C LYS A 397 3.96 11.32 -5.04
N PRO A 398 5.02 12.13 -4.86
CA PRO A 398 5.35 13.26 -5.73
C PRO A 398 5.30 12.96 -7.24
N VAL A 399 5.95 11.87 -7.67
CA VAL A 399 6.00 11.50 -9.10
C VAL A 399 4.61 11.16 -9.65
N GLU A 400 3.85 10.34 -8.93
CA GLU A 400 2.49 9.94 -9.33
C GLU A 400 1.54 11.14 -9.36
N PHE A 401 1.66 12.03 -8.38
CA PHE A 401 0.86 13.24 -8.30
C PHE A 401 1.14 14.19 -9.47
N LEU A 402 2.42 14.38 -9.83
CA LEU A 402 2.80 15.16 -11.01
C LEU A 402 2.23 14.56 -12.30
N ASP A 403 2.20 13.24 -12.43
CA ASP A 403 1.64 12.57 -13.59
C ASP A 403 0.12 12.79 -13.70
N GLU A 404 -0.63 12.72 -12.59
CA GLU A 404 -2.06 13.08 -12.60
C GLU A 404 -2.29 14.56 -12.96
N LEU A 405 -1.46 15.47 -12.42
CA LEU A 405 -1.55 16.89 -12.80
C LEU A 405 -1.32 17.08 -14.29
N ARG A 406 -0.33 16.41 -14.89
CA ARG A 406 -0.01 16.49 -16.33
C ARG A 406 -1.16 15.99 -17.22
N LYS A 407 -1.88 14.94 -16.82
CA LYS A 407 -3.05 14.44 -17.57
C LYS A 407 -4.10 15.53 -17.78
N GLY A 408 -4.37 16.33 -16.75
CA GLY A 408 -5.37 17.40 -16.77
C GLY A 408 -5.02 18.60 -17.64
N ILE A 409 -3.74 18.82 -17.98
CA ILE A 409 -3.28 20.01 -18.70
C ILE A 409 -2.46 19.69 -19.95
N THR A 410 -1.30 19.07 -19.79
CA THR A 410 -0.28 18.99 -20.86
C THR A 410 -0.52 17.82 -21.81
N GLU A 411 -0.95 16.68 -21.27
CA GLU A 411 -1.11 15.46 -22.08
C GLU A 411 -2.47 15.39 -22.77
N LYS A 412 -3.43 16.23 -22.34
CA LYS A 412 -4.84 16.13 -22.70
C LYS A 412 -5.32 14.69 -22.54
N LYS A 413 -5.05 14.07 -21.39
CA LYS A 413 -5.51 12.73 -21.01
C LYS A 413 -6.36 12.76 -19.74
N GLY A 414 -6.85 13.93 -19.33
CA GLY A 414 -7.77 14.08 -18.20
C GLY A 414 -9.15 13.49 -18.50
N LEU A 415 -10.02 13.47 -17.49
CA LEU A 415 -11.39 12.94 -17.60
C LEU A 415 -12.17 13.58 -18.76
N GLN A 416 -12.04 14.89 -18.95
CA GLN A 416 -12.75 15.58 -20.03
C GLN A 416 -12.34 15.06 -21.42
N TYR A 417 -11.07 14.69 -21.59
CA TYR A 417 -10.57 14.14 -22.85
C TYR A 417 -11.21 12.78 -23.14
N TYR A 418 -11.22 11.88 -22.15
CA TYR A 418 -11.85 10.57 -22.31
C TYR A 418 -13.38 10.69 -22.48
N SER A 419 -14.05 11.57 -21.72
CA SER A 419 -15.50 11.81 -21.88
C SER A 419 -15.84 12.25 -23.29
N LYS A 420 -15.13 13.24 -23.85
CA LYS A 420 -15.35 13.71 -25.22
C LYS A 420 -15.12 12.62 -26.28
N ARG A 421 -14.10 11.78 -26.11
CA ARG A 421 -13.85 10.66 -27.05
C ARG A 421 -14.96 9.62 -26.98
N TYR A 422 -15.44 9.31 -25.77
CA TYR A 422 -16.56 8.41 -25.56
C TYR A 422 -17.87 8.98 -26.14
N GLU A 423 -18.16 10.26 -25.92
CA GLU A 423 -19.32 10.97 -26.52
C GLU A 423 -19.27 10.99 -28.06
N ASN A 424 -18.06 11.08 -28.63
CA ASN A 424 -17.83 11.01 -30.07
C ASN A 424 -17.86 9.58 -30.65
N GLY A 425 -18.19 8.58 -29.83
CA GLY A 425 -18.42 7.20 -30.27
C GLY A 425 -17.18 6.30 -30.28
N GLU A 426 -16.05 6.73 -29.70
CA GLU A 426 -14.90 5.85 -29.60
C GLU A 426 -15.14 4.72 -28.58
N ARG A 427 -14.90 3.48 -29.01
CA ARG A 427 -15.13 2.27 -28.22
C ARG A 427 -14.01 1.23 -28.35
N SER A 428 -12.80 1.63 -28.76
CA SER A 428 -11.68 0.68 -28.80
C SER A 428 -11.42 0.11 -27.40
N GLN A 429 -10.97 -1.14 -27.37
CA GLN A 429 -10.79 -1.88 -26.12
C GLN A 429 -9.81 -1.17 -25.18
N GLU A 430 -8.69 -0.70 -25.70
CA GLU A 430 -7.67 0.04 -24.96
C GLU A 430 -8.29 1.31 -24.34
N PHE A 431 -9.00 2.11 -25.17
CA PHE A 431 -9.65 3.33 -24.73
C PHE A 431 -10.68 3.09 -23.63
N MET A 432 -11.59 2.13 -23.81
CA MET A 432 -12.63 1.82 -22.84
C MET A 432 -12.02 1.38 -21.51
N SER A 433 -10.99 0.52 -21.56
CA SER A 433 -10.30 0.03 -20.36
C SER A 433 -9.58 1.14 -19.58
N GLU A 434 -8.96 2.09 -20.28
CA GLU A 434 -8.34 3.28 -19.68
C GLU A 434 -9.39 4.22 -19.10
N TYR A 435 -10.52 4.41 -19.80
CA TYR A 435 -11.56 5.31 -19.34
C TYR A 435 -12.25 4.79 -18.07
N ILE A 436 -12.56 3.49 -18.00
CA ILE A 436 -13.09 2.83 -16.79
C ILE A 436 -12.15 3.07 -15.61
N THR A 437 -10.85 2.85 -15.82
CA THR A 437 -9.83 3.08 -14.78
C THR A 437 -9.80 4.55 -14.33
N MET A 438 -9.90 5.47 -15.28
CA MET A 438 -9.90 6.91 -15.00
C MET A 438 -11.10 7.32 -14.15
N LEU A 439 -12.29 6.80 -14.46
CA LEU A 439 -13.51 7.05 -13.68
C LEU A 439 -13.43 6.43 -12.29
N ALA A 440 -12.91 5.21 -12.17
CA ALA A 440 -12.71 4.56 -10.86
C ALA A 440 -11.77 5.39 -9.96
N ASN A 441 -10.63 5.83 -10.49
CA ASN A 441 -9.67 6.68 -9.76
C ASN A 441 -10.24 8.06 -9.41
N ALA A 442 -11.25 8.53 -10.16
CA ALA A 442 -11.98 9.77 -9.89
C ALA A 442 -13.12 9.60 -8.89
N ASN A 443 -13.31 8.40 -8.32
CA ASN A 443 -14.45 8.03 -7.48
C ASN A 443 -15.82 8.20 -8.20
N GLU A 444 -15.85 7.96 -9.51
CA GLU A 444 -17.04 8.01 -10.37
C GLU A 444 -17.58 6.59 -10.65
N GLY A 445 -17.79 5.81 -9.59
CA GLY A 445 -18.08 4.37 -9.69
C GLY A 445 -19.32 4.02 -10.53
N ALA A 446 -20.38 4.84 -10.48
CA ALA A 446 -21.59 4.60 -11.28
C ALA A 446 -21.31 4.74 -12.78
N ALA A 447 -20.62 5.82 -13.19
CA ALA A 447 -20.23 6.02 -14.58
C ALA A 447 -19.24 4.94 -15.04
N ALA A 448 -18.29 4.56 -14.18
CA ALA A 448 -17.36 3.46 -14.47
C ALA A 448 -18.10 2.14 -14.71
N ALA A 449 -19.11 1.82 -13.89
CA ALA A 449 -19.92 0.60 -14.03
C ALA A 449 -20.76 0.58 -15.31
N ASP A 450 -21.34 1.72 -15.71
CA ASP A 450 -22.09 1.84 -16.95
C ASP A 450 -21.20 1.55 -18.17
N ILE A 451 -20.01 2.16 -18.21
CA ILE A 451 -19.03 1.95 -19.29
C ILE A 451 -18.44 0.54 -19.25
N ALA A 452 -18.16 -0.01 -18.07
CA ALA A 452 -17.72 -1.39 -17.91
C ALA A 452 -18.77 -2.38 -18.45
N THR A 453 -20.05 -2.13 -18.20
CA THR A 453 -21.15 -2.94 -18.73
C THR A 453 -21.18 -2.93 -20.26
N GLU A 454 -20.92 -1.80 -20.90
CA GLU A 454 -20.78 -1.72 -22.36
C GLU A 454 -19.52 -2.45 -22.84
N TYR A 455 -18.39 -2.23 -22.17
CA TYR A 455 -17.11 -2.85 -22.47
C TYR A 455 -17.19 -4.39 -22.47
N PHE A 456 -17.81 -5.00 -21.45
CA PHE A 456 -17.98 -6.46 -21.38
C PHE A 456 -18.85 -7.03 -22.49
N LYS A 457 -19.80 -6.26 -23.03
CA LYS A 457 -20.63 -6.70 -24.17
C LYS A 457 -19.85 -6.71 -25.48
N MET A 458 -18.79 -5.92 -25.57
CA MET A 458 -17.94 -5.81 -26.76
C MET A 458 -16.82 -6.86 -26.78
N LEU A 459 -16.33 -7.27 -25.62
CA LEU A 459 -15.26 -8.23 -25.51
C LEU A 459 -15.69 -9.65 -25.93
N PRO A 460 -14.84 -10.40 -26.64
CA PRO A 460 -14.91 -11.85 -26.66
C PRO A 460 -14.89 -12.39 -25.22
N PHE A 461 -15.67 -13.43 -24.96
CA PHE A 461 -15.86 -13.90 -23.58
C PHE A 461 -14.56 -14.42 -22.96
N GLU A 462 -13.70 -15.02 -23.77
CA GLU A 462 -12.41 -15.56 -23.38
C GLU A 462 -11.45 -14.44 -22.93
N GLU A 463 -11.59 -13.22 -23.44
CA GLU A 463 -10.78 -12.08 -23.02
C GLU A 463 -11.12 -11.57 -21.61
N LEU A 464 -12.26 -11.97 -21.06
CA LEU A 464 -12.58 -11.70 -19.64
C LEU A 464 -11.66 -12.46 -18.68
N THR A 465 -10.91 -13.45 -19.17
CA THR A 465 -9.88 -14.12 -18.38
C THR A 465 -8.57 -13.34 -18.29
N ASP A 466 -8.41 -12.26 -19.07
CA ASP A 466 -7.28 -11.35 -18.84
C ASP A 466 -7.39 -10.73 -17.44
N ARG A 467 -6.27 -10.60 -16.74
CA ARG A 467 -6.23 -10.15 -15.35
C ARG A 467 -6.85 -8.76 -15.16
N LYS A 468 -6.63 -7.84 -16.11
CA LYS A 468 -7.20 -6.48 -16.06
C LYS A 468 -8.71 -6.52 -16.30
N ASN A 469 -9.16 -7.33 -17.26
CA ASN A 469 -10.59 -7.46 -17.55
C ASN A 469 -11.34 -8.15 -16.42
N PHE A 470 -10.75 -9.19 -15.82
CA PHE A 470 -11.34 -9.87 -14.66
C PHE A 470 -11.37 -8.96 -13.43
N PHE A 471 -10.37 -8.09 -13.26
CA PHE A 471 -10.43 -7.05 -12.23
C PHE A 471 -11.66 -6.14 -12.40
N PHE A 472 -11.97 -5.70 -13.62
CA PHE A 472 -13.21 -4.93 -13.85
C PHE A 472 -14.47 -5.76 -13.61
N VAL A 473 -14.45 -7.04 -13.97
CA VAL A 473 -15.58 -7.95 -13.66
C VAL A 473 -15.81 -8.00 -12.15
N HIS A 474 -14.74 -8.21 -11.38
CA HIS A 474 -14.79 -8.23 -9.92
C HIS A 474 -15.30 -6.90 -9.36
N GLU A 475 -14.85 -5.76 -9.91
CA GLU A 475 -15.19 -4.43 -9.43
C GLU A 475 -16.62 -4.00 -9.76
N PHE A 476 -17.19 -4.41 -10.91
CA PHE A 476 -18.45 -3.85 -11.41
C PHE A 476 -19.58 -4.86 -11.59
N VAL A 477 -19.31 -6.16 -11.56
CA VAL A 477 -20.33 -7.20 -11.75
C VAL A 477 -20.66 -7.83 -10.40
N HIS A 478 -21.65 -7.27 -9.70
CA HIS A 478 -21.98 -7.68 -8.32
C HIS A 478 -23.31 -8.43 -8.19
N ASP A 479 -24.13 -8.44 -9.24
CA ASP A 479 -25.38 -9.20 -9.24
C ASP A 479 -25.12 -10.66 -9.62
N LEU A 480 -25.28 -11.54 -8.63
CA LEU A 480 -25.21 -12.99 -8.80
C LEU A 480 -26.09 -13.47 -9.96
N ASP A 481 -27.26 -12.86 -10.17
CA ASP A 481 -28.24 -13.29 -11.18
C ASP A 481 -28.03 -12.63 -12.54
N SER A 482 -27.02 -11.75 -12.67
CA SER A 482 -26.71 -11.12 -13.95
C SER A 482 -26.29 -12.18 -14.99
N PRO A 483 -26.66 -12.00 -16.28
CA PRO A 483 -26.27 -12.93 -17.34
C PRO A 483 -24.76 -13.16 -17.42
N LEU A 484 -23.96 -12.11 -17.18
CA LEU A 484 -22.50 -12.19 -17.22
C LEU A 484 -21.95 -13.01 -16.04
N ALA A 485 -22.39 -12.74 -14.81
CA ALA A 485 -21.97 -13.51 -13.64
C ALA A 485 -22.33 -14.99 -13.79
N GLN A 486 -23.56 -15.31 -14.23
CA GLN A 486 -23.98 -16.69 -14.47
C GLN A 486 -23.16 -17.36 -15.58
N ARG A 487 -22.79 -16.63 -16.64
CA ARG A 487 -21.93 -17.16 -17.71
C ARG A 487 -20.52 -17.46 -17.20
N ILE A 488 -19.95 -16.60 -16.36
CA ILE A 488 -18.65 -16.83 -15.72
C ILE A 488 -18.71 -18.07 -14.83
N ILE A 489 -19.71 -18.17 -13.94
CA ILE A 489 -19.90 -19.33 -13.05
C ILE A 489 -20.05 -20.63 -13.85
N ALA A 490 -20.84 -20.62 -14.93
CA ALA A 490 -21.02 -21.79 -15.79
C ALA A 490 -19.75 -22.22 -16.52
N ASN A 491 -18.83 -21.29 -16.78
CA ASN A 491 -17.56 -21.52 -17.48
C ASN A 491 -16.35 -21.38 -16.54
N ARG A 492 -16.56 -21.56 -15.23
CA ARG A 492 -15.58 -21.29 -14.18
C ARG A 492 -14.19 -21.87 -14.49
N LYS A 493 -14.15 -23.09 -15.03
CA LYS A 493 -12.91 -23.77 -15.37
C LYS A 493 -11.97 -22.95 -16.27
N ILE A 494 -12.52 -22.23 -17.25
CA ILE A 494 -11.73 -21.40 -18.16
C ILE A 494 -11.06 -20.23 -17.40
N PHE A 495 -11.75 -19.70 -16.40
CA PHE A 495 -11.21 -18.67 -15.51
C PHE A 495 -10.18 -19.27 -14.55
N ASP A 496 -10.49 -20.38 -13.86
CA ASP A 496 -9.54 -21.05 -12.95
C ASP A 496 -8.22 -21.44 -13.65
N ASP A 497 -8.27 -21.78 -14.94
CA ASP A 497 -7.10 -22.16 -15.74
C ASP A 497 -6.25 -20.94 -16.17
N ALA A 498 -6.82 -19.73 -16.23
CA ALA A 498 -6.19 -18.52 -16.77
C ALA A 498 -5.83 -17.46 -15.70
N ILE A 499 -6.61 -17.38 -14.63
CA ILE A 499 -6.39 -16.51 -13.47
C ILE A 499 -6.22 -17.34 -12.20
N SER A 500 -5.71 -16.73 -11.13
CA SER A 500 -5.44 -17.51 -9.92
C SER A 500 -6.76 -18.08 -9.37
N GLN A 501 -6.76 -19.36 -9.01
CA GLN A 501 -7.96 -20.05 -8.52
C GLN A 501 -8.60 -19.33 -7.31
N GLY A 502 -7.77 -18.65 -6.49
CA GLY A 502 -8.24 -17.85 -5.36
C GLY A 502 -9.12 -16.66 -5.76
N ASP A 503 -8.79 -15.97 -6.86
CA ASP A 503 -9.51 -14.77 -7.31
C ASP A 503 -10.94 -15.11 -7.79
N VAL A 504 -11.10 -16.27 -8.45
CA VAL A 504 -12.41 -16.74 -8.94
C VAL A 504 -13.29 -17.19 -7.78
N ASP A 505 -12.72 -17.92 -6.83
CA ASP A 505 -13.44 -18.35 -5.64
C ASP A 505 -13.89 -17.15 -4.80
N GLU A 506 -13.03 -16.13 -4.65
CA GLU A 506 -13.36 -14.88 -3.96
C GLU A 506 -14.48 -14.12 -4.67
N TYR A 507 -14.38 -13.93 -5.99
CA TYR A 507 -15.41 -13.26 -6.79
C TYR A 507 -16.77 -13.95 -6.64
N ILE A 508 -16.82 -15.28 -6.81
CA ILE A 508 -18.07 -16.02 -6.70
C ILE A 508 -18.60 -15.92 -5.26
N ARG A 509 -17.75 -16.07 -4.24
CA ARG A 509 -18.15 -15.91 -2.84
C ARG A 509 -18.75 -14.54 -2.58
N MET A 510 -18.13 -13.47 -3.08
CA MET A 510 -18.63 -12.09 -2.99
C MET A 510 -20.04 -11.97 -3.59
N LEU A 511 -20.27 -12.48 -4.81
CA LEU A 511 -21.60 -12.45 -5.45
C LEU A 511 -22.68 -13.09 -4.57
N TRP A 512 -22.38 -14.25 -3.99
CA TRP A 512 -23.31 -14.96 -3.11
C TRP A 512 -23.58 -14.20 -1.81
N ILE A 513 -22.55 -13.56 -1.23
CA ILE A 513 -22.71 -12.74 -0.03
C ILE A 513 -23.59 -11.51 -0.33
N ILE A 514 -23.28 -10.77 -1.40
CA ILE A 514 -24.06 -9.60 -1.84
C ILE A 514 -25.52 -10.00 -2.08
N LYS A 515 -25.75 -11.12 -2.76
CA LYS A 515 -27.12 -11.63 -2.98
C LYS A 515 -27.83 -11.98 -1.67
N GLY A 516 -27.15 -12.62 -0.72
CA GLY A 516 -27.75 -12.96 0.57
C GLY A 516 -28.12 -11.73 1.40
N MET A 517 -27.35 -10.65 1.29
CA MET A 517 -27.59 -9.36 1.96
C MET A 517 -28.67 -8.52 1.25
N SER A 518 -28.98 -8.80 -0.02
CA SER A 518 -29.96 -8.01 -0.79
C SER A 518 -31.42 -8.26 -0.40
N PHE A 519 -31.70 -9.25 0.46
CA PHE A 519 -33.07 -9.60 0.86
C PHE A 519 -33.65 -8.74 1.99
N ILE A 520 -32.86 -7.85 2.58
CA ILE A 520 -33.34 -6.80 3.48
C ILE A 520 -33.75 -5.57 2.66
N ARG A 521 -35.01 -5.16 2.79
CA ARG A 521 -35.55 -3.93 2.22
C ARG A 521 -35.68 -2.88 3.31
N GLY A 522 -35.45 -1.60 2.97
CA GLY A 522 -35.47 -0.50 3.94
C GLY A 522 -34.23 -0.46 4.84
N GLU A 523 -34.18 0.55 5.71
CA GLU A 523 -33.09 0.78 6.66
C GLU A 523 -33.63 1.08 8.06
N GLY A 524 -32.82 0.85 9.09
CA GLY A 524 -33.19 1.16 10.48
C GLY A 524 -34.48 0.46 10.91
N ALA A 525 -35.43 1.24 11.42
CA ALA A 525 -36.70 0.71 11.95
C ALA A 525 -37.62 0.11 10.87
N ASP A 526 -37.44 0.51 9.61
CA ASP A 526 -38.26 0.04 8.48
C ASP A 526 -37.64 -1.17 7.76
N ALA A 527 -36.49 -1.67 8.26
CA ALA A 527 -35.81 -2.81 7.69
C ALA A 527 -36.67 -4.08 7.80
N ALA A 528 -36.90 -4.75 6.67
CA ALA A 528 -37.69 -5.98 6.59
C ALA A 528 -37.02 -7.03 5.70
N LEU A 529 -36.97 -8.27 6.18
CA LEU A 529 -36.47 -9.41 5.43
C LEU A 529 -37.54 -9.99 4.51
N ASP A 530 -37.23 -10.09 3.22
CA ASP A 530 -37.96 -10.96 2.28
C ASP A 530 -37.65 -12.43 2.61
N LYS A 531 -38.41 -12.97 3.57
CA LYS A 531 -38.20 -14.32 4.11
C LYS A 531 -38.26 -15.40 3.04
N GLN A 532 -39.25 -15.33 2.15
CA GLN A 532 -39.45 -16.33 1.10
C GLN A 532 -38.31 -16.28 0.07
N GLY A 533 -37.90 -15.09 -0.33
CA GLY A 533 -36.74 -14.89 -1.20
C GLY A 533 -35.46 -15.43 -0.57
N TYR A 534 -35.22 -15.11 0.70
CA TYR A 534 -34.04 -15.54 1.42
C TYR A 534 -33.99 -17.06 1.63
N GLU A 535 -35.12 -17.70 1.99
CA GLU A 535 -35.21 -19.16 2.08
C GLU A 535 -34.94 -19.85 0.73
N THR A 536 -35.40 -19.25 -0.36
CA THR A 536 -35.13 -19.74 -1.72
C THR A 536 -33.64 -19.61 -2.05
N PHE A 537 -33.03 -18.47 -1.69
CA PHE A 537 -31.59 -18.27 -1.81
C PHE A 537 -30.79 -19.29 -1.01
N LEU A 538 -31.14 -19.56 0.25
CA LEU A 538 -30.46 -20.56 1.08
C LEU A 538 -30.55 -21.97 0.48
N LYS A 539 -31.71 -22.37 -0.05
CA LYS A 539 -31.86 -23.66 -0.76
C LYS A 539 -30.97 -23.74 -2.00
N ARG A 540 -30.85 -22.64 -2.75
CA ARG A 540 -29.98 -22.54 -3.92
C ARG A 540 -28.51 -22.61 -3.52
N LEU A 541 -28.13 -21.95 -2.42
CA LEU A 541 -26.78 -21.98 -1.86
C LEU A 541 -26.40 -23.40 -1.41
N ASP A 542 -27.26 -24.05 -0.63
CA ASP A 542 -27.03 -25.42 -0.12
C ASP A 542 -26.81 -26.42 -1.28
N SER A 543 -27.53 -26.24 -2.39
CA SER A 543 -27.43 -27.05 -3.62
C SER A 543 -26.23 -26.70 -4.52
N SER A 544 -25.47 -25.64 -4.23
CA SER A 544 -24.32 -25.24 -5.03
C SER A 544 -23.07 -26.09 -4.75
N ASN A 545 -22.09 -26.05 -5.66
CA ASN A 545 -20.81 -26.76 -5.52
C ASN A 545 -19.74 -25.93 -4.78
N LEU A 546 -20.14 -24.89 -4.05
CA LEU A 546 -19.19 -24.03 -3.33
C LEU A 546 -18.63 -24.73 -2.09
N ASN A 547 -17.36 -24.50 -1.80
CA ASN A 547 -16.72 -24.98 -0.58
C ASN A 547 -17.12 -24.12 0.63
N ASP A 548 -17.38 -22.83 0.44
CA ASP A 548 -17.60 -21.85 1.51
C ASP A 548 -19.08 -21.62 1.86
N LYS A 549 -19.97 -22.56 1.50
CA LYS A 549 -21.43 -22.42 1.71
C LYS A 549 -21.80 -22.07 3.15
N ASP A 550 -21.20 -22.76 4.10
CA ASP A 550 -21.44 -22.53 5.53
C ASP A 550 -21.04 -21.11 5.93
N TYR A 551 -19.90 -20.62 5.44
CA TYR A 551 -19.44 -19.26 5.72
C TYR A 551 -20.37 -18.20 5.11
N ILE A 552 -20.74 -18.35 3.83
CA ILE A 552 -21.68 -17.45 3.15
C ILE A 552 -23.02 -17.41 3.90
N LYS A 553 -23.53 -18.56 4.32
CA LYS A 553 -24.78 -18.67 5.07
C LYS A 553 -24.70 -17.93 6.40
N ILE A 554 -23.61 -18.10 7.14
CA ILE A 554 -23.44 -17.45 8.44
C ILE A 554 -23.30 -15.93 8.30
N ILE A 555 -22.45 -15.45 7.38
CA ILE A 555 -22.21 -14.01 7.24
C ILE A 555 -23.47 -13.26 6.78
N THR A 556 -24.26 -13.87 5.90
CA THR A 556 -25.54 -13.30 5.44
C THR A 556 -26.61 -13.35 6.53
N MET A 557 -26.67 -14.41 7.34
CA MET A 557 -27.56 -14.49 8.50
C MET A 557 -27.23 -13.45 9.57
N LEU A 558 -25.94 -13.25 9.86
CA LEU A 558 -25.47 -12.25 10.82
C LEU A 558 -25.73 -10.83 10.33
N ASP A 559 -25.46 -10.52 9.04
CA ASP A 559 -25.78 -9.22 8.48
C ASP A 559 -27.28 -8.92 8.52
N ASN A 560 -28.12 -9.88 8.13
CA ASN A 560 -29.56 -9.74 8.20
C ASN A 560 -30.04 -9.51 9.64
N ALA A 561 -29.52 -10.27 10.61
CA ALA A 561 -29.86 -10.08 12.02
C ALA A 561 -29.44 -8.69 12.53
N ARG A 562 -28.24 -8.23 12.17
CA ARG A 562 -27.70 -6.92 12.51
C ARG A 562 -28.54 -5.78 11.94
N ARG A 563 -28.86 -5.83 10.64
CA ARG A 563 -29.66 -4.80 9.95
C ARG A 563 -31.10 -4.72 10.43
N LEU A 564 -31.67 -5.83 10.91
CA LEU A 564 -32.98 -5.87 11.55
C LEU A 564 -32.95 -5.46 13.03
N GLY A 565 -31.78 -5.15 13.60
CA GLY A 565 -31.62 -4.93 15.04
C GLY A 565 -31.90 -6.18 15.90
N ASN A 566 -32.00 -7.36 15.29
CA ASN A 566 -32.23 -8.64 15.98
C ASN A 566 -30.92 -9.17 16.60
N TRP A 567 -30.43 -8.47 17.61
CA TRP A 567 -29.19 -8.84 18.31
C TRP A 567 -29.29 -10.17 19.05
N GLY A 568 -30.48 -10.57 19.51
CA GLY A 568 -30.70 -11.88 20.12
C GLY A 568 -30.40 -13.01 19.13
N GLY A 569 -30.98 -12.93 17.93
CA GLY A 569 -30.69 -13.86 16.84
C GLY A 569 -29.23 -13.81 16.40
N TYR A 570 -28.64 -12.61 16.30
CA TYR A 570 -27.22 -12.42 15.96
C TYR A 570 -26.31 -13.21 16.91
N VAL A 571 -26.51 -13.06 18.22
CA VAL A 571 -25.73 -13.77 19.24
C VAL A 571 -25.95 -15.28 19.16
N ASP A 572 -27.19 -15.74 18.95
CA ASP A 572 -27.49 -17.17 18.84
C ASP A 572 -26.78 -17.81 17.64
N ILE A 573 -26.83 -17.17 16.46
CA ILE A 573 -26.16 -17.63 15.24
C ILE A 573 -24.65 -17.75 15.46
N ALA A 574 -24.03 -16.70 16.01
CA ALA A 574 -22.58 -16.68 16.21
C ALA A 574 -22.13 -17.71 17.28
N ILE A 575 -22.91 -17.91 18.35
CA ILE A 575 -22.65 -18.95 19.35
C ILE A 575 -22.80 -20.35 18.76
N GLU A 576 -23.81 -20.57 17.91
CA GLU A 576 -24.00 -21.85 17.22
C GLU A 576 -22.82 -22.17 16.30
N TYR A 577 -22.31 -21.20 15.55
CA TYR A 577 -21.09 -21.36 14.77
C TYR A 577 -19.91 -21.80 15.64
N MET A 578 -19.66 -21.11 16.75
CA MET A 578 -18.58 -21.46 17.68
C MET A 578 -18.74 -22.88 18.23
N LYS A 579 -19.97 -23.28 18.58
CA LYS A 579 -20.25 -24.64 19.08
C LYS A 579 -20.05 -25.71 18.02
N LYS A 580 -20.48 -25.46 16.78
CA LYS A 580 -20.36 -26.39 15.66
C LYS A 580 -18.90 -26.62 15.29
N ASN A 581 -18.12 -25.55 15.23
CA ASN A 581 -16.73 -25.59 14.72
C ASN A 581 -15.70 -25.84 15.81
N LYS A 582 -16.02 -25.58 17.08
CA LYS A 582 -15.14 -25.83 18.25
C LYS A 582 -13.75 -25.21 18.03
N GLU A 583 -12.68 -25.98 18.14
CA GLU A 583 -11.30 -25.58 17.91
C GLU A 583 -10.97 -25.20 16.46
N ASN A 584 -11.89 -25.42 15.51
CA ASN A 584 -11.78 -24.98 14.11
C ASN A 584 -12.56 -23.68 13.81
N ALA A 585 -13.18 -23.06 14.82
CA ALA A 585 -13.83 -21.77 14.64
C ALA A 585 -12.77 -20.71 14.32
N ASN A 586 -12.99 -19.92 13.26
CA ASN A 586 -12.04 -18.89 12.86
C ASN A 586 -12.07 -17.72 13.86
N PRO A 587 -10.97 -17.43 14.59
CA PRO A 587 -10.94 -16.38 15.60
C PRO A 587 -11.17 -14.98 15.04
N MET A 588 -10.75 -14.72 13.80
CA MET A 588 -10.98 -13.44 13.14
C MET A 588 -12.48 -13.17 13.00
N TYR A 589 -13.25 -14.19 12.61
CA TYR A 589 -14.69 -14.06 12.43
C TYR A 589 -15.39 -13.80 13.76
N THR A 590 -15.10 -14.61 14.78
CA THR A 590 -15.72 -14.47 16.09
C THR A 590 -15.30 -13.16 16.80
N CYS A 591 -14.08 -12.67 16.58
CA CYS A 591 -13.68 -11.34 17.05
C CYS A 591 -14.48 -10.24 16.34
N ASN A 592 -14.53 -10.26 15.01
CA ASN A 592 -15.23 -9.23 14.23
C ASN A 592 -16.72 -9.16 14.58
N TRP A 593 -17.37 -10.30 14.80
CA TRP A 593 -18.77 -10.33 15.22
C TRP A 593 -18.97 -9.79 16.64
N GLY A 594 -18.01 -10.01 17.54
CA GLY A 594 -18.03 -9.37 18.85
C GLY A 594 -17.83 -7.85 18.75
N LEU A 595 -17.00 -7.35 17.83
CA LEU A 595 -16.85 -5.92 17.58
C LEU A 595 -18.14 -5.29 17.06
N ASP A 596 -18.82 -5.93 16.10
CA ASP A 596 -20.15 -5.51 15.64
C ASP A 596 -21.13 -5.43 16.80
N LEU A 597 -21.14 -6.44 17.66
CA LEU A 597 -22.01 -6.51 18.83
C LEU A 597 -21.68 -5.40 19.84
N ALA A 598 -20.40 -5.18 20.13
CA ALA A 598 -19.95 -4.10 21.01
C ALA A 598 -20.33 -2.73 20.44
N ALA A 599 -20.24 -2.54 19.12
CA ALA A 599 -20.58 -1.30 18.43
C ALA A 599 -22.09 -1.04 18.35
N GLY A 600 -22.90 -2.07 18.11
CA GLY A 600 -24.32 -1.90 17.75
C GLY A 600 -25.36 -2.37 18.77
N CYS A 601 -25.00 -3.22 19.75
CA CYS A 601 -25.94 -3.79 20.70
C CYS A 601 -25.88 -3.11 22.07
N ASN A 602 -26.99 -2.49 22.50
CA ASN A 602 -27.09 -1.87 23.82
C ASN A 602 -27.52 -2.85 24.93
N ASP A 603 -27.95 -4.06 24.57
CA ASP A 603 -28.35 -5.08 25.54
C ASP A 603 -27.12 -5.74 26.17
N LYS A 604 -26.87 -5.39 27.44
CA LYS A 604 -25.75 -5.93 28.22
C LYS A 604 -25.83 -7.46 28.38
N VAL A 605 -27.03 -8.02 28.56
CA VAL A 605 -27.20 -9.46 28.78
C VAL A 605 -26.80 -10.23 27.52
N LEU A 606 -27.14 -9.71 26.34
CA LEU A 606 -26.71 -10.32 25.07
C LEU A 606 -25.20 -10.22 24.85
N ARG A 607 -24.59 -9.07 25.17
CA ARG A 607 -23.13 -8.90 25.09
C ARG A 607 -22.38 -9.83 26.04
N GLU A 608 -22.84 -9.97 27.28
CA GLU A 608 -22.27 -10.89 28.27
C GLU A 608 -22.45 -12.35 27.85
N LYS A 609 -23.61 -12.71 27.29
CA LYS A 609 -23.88 -14.05 26.74
C LYS A 609 -22.88 -14.40 25.64
N TYR A 610 -22.62 -13.45 24.73
CA TYR A 610 -21.63 -13.62 23.66
C TYR A 610 -20.21 -13.74 24.22
N ALA A 611 -19.80 -12.82 25.09
CA ALA A 611 -18.48 -12.80 25.71
C ALA A 611 -18.15 -14.14 26.41
N LYS A 612 -19.12 -14.72 27.13
CA LYS A 612 -18.95 -16.03 27.79
C LYS A 612 -18.70 -17.16 26.79
N ALA A 613 -19.44 -17.19 25.68
CA ALA A 613 -19.27 -18.21 24.65
C ALA A 613 -17.95 -18.05 23.90
N LEU A 614 -17.58 -16.80 23.57
CA LEU A 614 -16.33 -16.43 22.92
C LEU A 614 -15.13 -16.87 23.75
N LYS A 615 -15.14 -16.60 25.06
CA LYS A 615 -14.09 -17.04 25.99
C LYS A 615 -13.91 -18.56 25.98
N VAL A 616 -15.00 -19.32 26.02
CA VAL A 616 -14.95 -20.79 25.98
C VAL A 616 -14.39 -21.30 24.65
N ASN A 617 -14.84 -20.73 23.53
CA ASN A 617 -14.37 -21.12 22.20
C ASN A 617 -12.89 -20.78 22.01
N PHE A 618 -12.45 -19.61 22.49
CA PHE A 618 -11.07 -19.18 22.42
C PHE A 618 -10.11 -20.14 23.13
N GLU A 619 -10.47 -20.65 24.30
CA GLU A 619 -9.65 -21.67 25.00
C GLU A 619 -9.52 -22.96 24.19
N LEU A 620 -10.55 -23.37 23.44
CA LEU A 620 -10.49 -24.54 22.55
C LEU A 620 -9.55 -24.30 21.36
N VAL A 621 -9.65 -23.14 20.69
CA VAL A 621 -8.78 -22.78 19.56
C VAL A 621 -7.32 -22.67 20.02
N LYS A 622 -7.09 -21.98 21.14
CA LYS A 622 -5.75 -21.80 21.73
C LYS A 622 -5.08 -23.12 22.09
N GLY A 623 -5.87 -24.12 22.51
CA GLY A 623 -5.36 -25.46 22.80
C GLY A 623 -4.83 -26.20 21.57
N LYS A 624 -5.40 -25.95 20.39
CA LYS A 624 -5.04 -26.62 19.12
C LYS A 624 -3.85 -25.94 18.42
N GLU A 625 -3.85 -24.62 18.32
CA GLU A 625 -2.83 -23.85 17.60
C GLU A 625 -2.07 -22.96 18.58
N ARG A 626 -1.07 -23.52 19.28
CA ARG A 626 -0.36 -22.82 20.37
C ARG A 626 0.24 -21.46 19.96
N GLU A 627 0.69 -21.32 18.72
CA GLU A 627 1.27 -20.08 18.18
C GLU A 627 0.19 -19.05 17.77
N LEU A 628 -0.85 -19.46 17.03
CA LEU A 628 -1.95 -18.55 16.64
C LEU A 628 -2.85 -18.17 17.83
N GLY A 629 -3.05 -19.08 18.78
CA GLY A 629 -3.77 -18.84 20.03
C GLY A 629 -3.11 -17.82 20.96
N GLN A 630 -1.81 -17.56 20.81
CA GLN A 630 -1.13 -16.44 21.48
C GLN A 630 -1.44 -15.10 20.77
N VAL A 631 -1.40 -15.08 19.44
CA VAL A 631 -1.64 -13.87 18.61
C VAL A 631 -3.04 -13.27 18.82
N TRP A 632 -4.06 -14.12 19.00
CA TRP A 632 -5.44 -13.65 19.20
C TRP A 632 -5.78 -13.31 20.67
N GLY A 633 -4.92 -13.66 21.63
CA GLY A 633 -5.22 -13.53 23.07
C GLY A 633 -5.43 -12.10 23.53
N GLU A 634 -4.62 -11.16 23.04
CA GLU A 634 -4.73 -9.74 23.40
C GLU A 634 -5.97 -9.10 22.79
N SER A 635 -6.17 -9.26 21.49
CA SER A 635 -7.39 -8.80 20.80
C SER A 635 -8.65 -9.35 21.46
N MET A 636 -8.59 -10.58 21.97
CA MET A 636 -9.71 -11.18 22.69
C MET A 636 -9.94 -10.58 24.05
N ASN A 637 -8.91 -10.29 24.83
CA ASN A 637 -9.07 -9.63 26.12
C ASN A 637 -9.66 -8.22 25.95
N VAL A 638 -9.14 -7.44 25.00
CA VAL A 638 -9.68 -6.09 24.69
C VAL A 638 -11.16 -6.17 24.29
N LEU A 639 -11.52 -7.12 23.43
CA LEU A 639 -12.91 -7.29 23.03
C LEU A 639 -13.82 -7.75 24.19
N LEU A 640 -13.34 -8.65 25.05
CA LEU A 640 -14.08 -9.08 26.23
C LEU A 640 -14.34 -7.90 27.19
N GLU A 641 -13.38 -6.98 27.34
CA GLU A 641 -13.56 -5.74 28.09
C GLU A 641 -14.63 -4.85 27.43
N GLN A 642 -14.52 -4.58 26.13
CA GLN A 642 -15.50 -3.77 25.37
C GLN A 642 -16.94 -4.33 25.44
N LEU A 643 -17.08 -5.65 25.44
CA LEU A 643 -18.39 -6.30 25.57
C LEU A 643 -18.98 -6.14 26.99
N SER A 644 -18.14 -5.93 28.00
CA SER A 644 -18.54 -5.78 29.41
C SER A 644 -18.85 -4.34 29.84
N GLU A 645 -18.27 -3.35 29.15
CA GLU A 645 -18.44 -1.94 29.45
C GLU A 645 -19.89 -1.47 29.24
N ASN A 646 -20.43 -0.67 30.16
CA ASN A 646 -21.73 -0.02 29.97
C ASN A 646 -21.55 1.11 28.95
N LYS A 647 -22.31 1.09 27.85
CA LYS A 647 -22.51 2.29 27.05
C LYS A 647 -23.42 3.24 27.82
N HIS A 648 -22.89 4.39 28.21
CA HIS A 648 -23.66 5.50 28.76
C HIS A 648 -24.17 6.41 27.64
#